data_AF-A0A0F6YG51-F1
#
_entry.id   AF-A0A0F6YG51-F1
#
_cell.length_a   1.000
_cell.length_b   1.000
_cell.length_c   1.000
_cell.angle_alpha   90.00
_cell.angle_beta   90.00
_cell.angle_gamma   90.00
#
_symmetry.space_group_name_H-M   'P 1'
#
loop_
_entity.id
_entity.type
_entity.pdbx_description
1 polymer ?
#
loop_
_entity_poly.entity_id
_entity_poly.type
_entity_poly.pdbx_seq_one_letter_code
_entity_poly.pdbx_strand_id
1 'polypeptide(L)'
;MRTTAIAVAGMALFVVGCGGNGGDDPADSGAPEDACADGGCTEPETCATIVGTDACPVRRRCEDAPTGPICLSECEPGFELDASSGACTQCANPSCTPPPSCDPAAPGSIASRCAMEHRACDDAACGACLEGFVERDGVCVMQVVCGGEVCRDDEMAMPLERDPARCECVPMPCGAGEAFSTALDRCVTCAVRCDGEGERGIHPLTDVAGACVCDTESGWFWPAADAARARRCDADGDAWIAQSAMRALSHDDPAIRAVAEASCPAPRVDRVQLQNEYRQQLTIHLCEDGPSREDCPATRAPLALVESDRNDDDAQLAIATERAPIYGYGEIGRPLRAAEVNGLTKGCVSVEADYDDDGTEDLLQAHPTHRAGRADWSAFSYFFELHDSLYVPGTPGQLVIRERSRCSQVLDAGGAWPLVPLQYGAGAGSHWRHCARQRDARFDPAPASGDPAPGFDFAEHTCEGGGACEVPVPPVEPAPGSDEPPLHGLCQIRAWESAEDAWRGFGHHSQFKCLLVGDEPVPHAAPELAFDPARGSLEFQECHAGAGTELRCDVSPFPTAGSVGWAAVRYVDATRNVAGCVDESQWPELCPPSSATGFVEAFADASDFGRLECGCDGAEIVFYRDADEDGFGDAADRVLACVEPTHLGARFATVAGDCAPSDPDAHPSAPDVPDPASLDRNCDGIDGDLRDLIFVAANGSDPSGDGSRQFPYATIQRGITAAAGRGIGHVAVSAGTYRERVQLASGVSIHGGYDRASGWSRSASTTTTIEQQHVDVAGGRVEALAAIGVTNETIVERFTIRAGSSAAPPQAGASVYAVRIVDSSGGVVLRHVIANAGRGADGISGADRSSGASGGNGSNGSRPGGGAGGGSSCGVAGGHGGSGGGDNAGGACGGTYSGGNGGAPQGDGGCGGGGGGVSAYSCPVPGTWASDGGGGQSCGGDGALGASAWAITRSGAVSSGLWSALSGHGNGSAGGAGRGGSGGAGGGGGDCDTVCGGALGGGGGGGGAGGCGGAPGGGGTAAGGSFGLVVVASTGVVVESSTFASGQGGRGGDGGDGGAGGAGGAGGAGASGARTFESWCCAIDARDSAGGGRGGDGRRGGAGGGGGGGAAGPSIAQLVCRSSVLGLAASTGSAGVAGAPGAGGWPNGPTAPRAPSSSLLILETSDCAL
;
A
#
# COMPACT_ATOMS: atom_id res chain seq x y z
N MET A 1 5.24 -2.17 -52.19
CA MET A 1 6.07 -2.74 -53.30
C MET A 1 7.51 -2.71 -52.80
N ARG A 2 8.36 -3.75 -52.85
CA ARG A 2 8.24 -5.11 -53.43
C ARG A 2 8.68 -6.19 -52.40
N THR A 3 8.07 -7.38 -52.50
CA THR A 3 8.50 -8.78 -52.16
C THR A 3 9.95 -9.03 -51.65
N THR A 4 10.28 -9.99 -50.77
CA THR A 4 9.82 -11.40 -50.51
C THR A 4 10.24 -11.81 -49.06
N ALA A 5 9.66 -12.67 -48.20
CA ALA A 5 8.69 -13.81 -48.18
C ALA A 5 9.28 -15.26 -48.15
N ILE A 6 8.50 -16.26 -47.68
CA ILE A 6 8.80 -17.72 -47.42
C ILE A 6 9.40 -18.01 -46.00
N ALA A 7 9.23 -19.21 -45.37
CA ALA A 7 8.03 -19.76 -44.69
C ALA A 7 8.21 -21.21 -44.09
N VAL A 8 7.90 -21.38 -42.78
CA VAL A 8 7.28 -22.55 -42.07
C VAL A 8 8.00 -23.94 -41.91
N ALA A 9 7.85 -24.55 -40.71
CA ALA A 9 8.07 -25.96 -40.26
C ALA A 9 9.52 -26.49 -40.06
N GLY A 10 9.81 -27.48 -39.17
CA GLY A 10 8.97 -28.15 -38.15
C GLY A 10 9.62 -29.37 -37.40
N MET A 11 9.10 -29.70 -36.20
CA MET A 11 9.20 -30.91 -35.31
C MET A 11 10.27 -32.04 -35.45
N ALA A 12 11.04 -32.25 -34.35
CA ALA A 12 11.10 -33.43 -33.44
C ALA A 12 11.93 -34.74 -33.66
N LEU A 13 12.49 -35.24 -32.53
CA LEU A 13 12.51 -36.63 -31.97
C LEU A 13 13.77 -37.57 -32.05
N PHE A 14 13.90 -38.45 -31.01
CA PHE A 14 14.88 -39.54 -30.70
C PHE A 14 16.34 -39.14 -30.32
N VAL A 15 17.07 -39.59 -29.27
CA VAL A 15 17.06 -40.69 -28.22
C VAL A 15 18.17 -41.77 -28.40
N VAL A 16 18.69 -42.33 -27.28
CA VAL A 16 19.56 -43.53 -27.06
C VAL A 16 21.06 -43.31 -26.71
N GLY A 17 21.55 -43.93 -25.62
CA GLY A 17 22.96 -44.29 -25.38
C GLY A 17 23.36 -44.57 -23.91
N CYS A 18 23.77 -45.79 -23.55
CA CYS A 18 24.16 -46.19 -22.17
C CYS A 18 25.45 -47.03 -22.10
N GLY A 19 26.17 -46.97 -20.96
CA GLY A 19 27.17 -47.94 -20.48
C GLY A 19 28.66 -47.54 -20.61
N GLY A 20 29.56 -47.88 -19.66
CA GLY A 20 29.36 -48.51 -18.34
C GLY A 20 30.65 -49.02 -17.64
N ASN A 21 30.53 -49.25 -16.32
CA ASN A 21 31.34 -50.10 -15.40
C ASN A 21 32.87 -49.90 -15.20
N GLY A 22 33.27 -49.70 -13.91
CA GLY A 22 34.27 -50.57 -13.26
C GLY A 22 35.46 -49.91 -12.52
N GLY A 23 35.61 -50.20 -11.20
CA GLY A 23 36.82 -49.92 -10.40
C GLY A 23 36.54 -49.76 -8.89
N ASP A 24 37.25 -50.51 -8.04
CA ASP A 24 36.97 -50.66 -6.60
C ASP A 24 37.86 -49.76 -5.68
N ASP A 25 37.29 -49.30 -4.54
CA ASP A 25 37.83 -49.06 -3.17
C ASP A 25 39.31 -48.65 -2.90
N PRO A 26 39.61 -47.91 -1.79
CA PRO A 26 38.88 -46.81 -1.15
C PRO A 26 39.80 -45.63 -0.69
N ALA A 27 39.24 -44.69 0.10
CA ALA A 27 39.87 -43.68 0.98
C ALA A 27 40.02 -42.21 0.49
N ASP A 28 39.26 -41.34 1.17
CA ASP A 28 39.62 -40.00 1.72
C ASP A 28 40.34 -38.96 0.84
N SER A 29 39.62 -37.92 0.39
CA SER A 29 39.85 -36.51 0.82
C SER A 29 39.10 -35.44 -0.02
N GLY A 30 38.46 -34.47 0.66
CA GLY A 30 38.18 -33.11 0.15
C GLY A 30 36.93 -32.86 -0.70
N ALA A 31 36.16 -31.82 -0.33
CA ALA A 31 35.19 -31.13 -1.19
C ALA A 31 35.89 -30.08 -2.10
N PRO A 32 35.19 -29.47 -3.08
CA PRO A 32 34.48 -28.21 -2.79
C PRO A 32 33.15 -28.01 -3.57
N GLU A 33 32.58 -26.81 -3.46
CA GLU A 33 31.22 -26.40 -3.84
C GLU A 33 31.08 -25.78 -5.26
N ASP A 34 29.92 -25.18 -5.53
CA ASP A 34 29.52 -24.27 -6.63
C ASP A 34 29.41 -24.78 -8.09
N ALA A 35 28.15 -24.83 -8.59
CA ALA A 35 27.84 -24.92 -10.02
C ALA A 35 26.40 -24.46 -10.42
N CYS A 36 25.99 -23.22 -10.09
CA CYS A 36 24.78 -22.58 -10.67
C CYS A 36 25.10 -21.17 -11.21
N ALA A 37 25.63 -21.11 -12.43
CA ALA A 37 25.88 -19.86 -13.16
C ALA A 37 24.84 -19.66 -14.29
N ASP A 38 24.67 -18.41 -14.73
CA ASP A 38 23.79 -17.97 -15.82
C ASP A 38 22.28 -18.29 -15.59
N GLY A 39 21.71 -17.64 -14.57
CA GLY A 39 20.32 -17.79 -14.14
C GLY A 39 19.29 -17.63 -15.26
N GLY A 40 18.56 -18.72 -15.54
CA GLY A 40 17.50 -18.81 -16.55
C GLY A 40 16.31 -19.69 -16.13
N CYS A 41 16.24 -20.05 -14.84
CA CYS A 41 15.12 -20.77 -14.25
C CYS A 41 14.38 -19.83 -13.28
N THR A 42 13.22 -19.34 -13.68
CA THR A 42 12.20 -18.90 -12.72
C THR A 42 11.53 -20.14 -12.18
N GLU A 43 11.39 -20.24 -10.85
CA GLU A 43 10.51 -21.21 -10.20
C GLU A 43 9.08 -21.14 -10.81
N PRO A 44 8.31 -22.24 -10.80
CA PRO A 44 6.91 -22.18 -11.19
C PRO A 44 6.16 -21.23 -10.24
N GLU A 45 5.29 -20.38 -10.79
CA GLU A 45 4.39 -19.56 -9.98
C GLU A 45 3.58 -20.45 -9.05
N THR A 46 3.55 -20.10 -7.77
CA THR A 46 2.71 -20.73 -6.73
C THR A 46 1.77 -19.70 -6.13
N CYS A 47 0.81 -20.14 -5.30
CA CYS A 47 -0.09 -19.22 -4.61
C CYS A 47 0.64 -18.21 -3.72
N ALA A 48 1.78 -18.59 -3.11
CA ALA A 48 2.65 -17.66 -2.38
C ALA A 48 3.22 -16.52 -3.25
N THR A 49 3.29 -16.71 -4.58
CA THR A 49 3.78 -15.69 -5.54
C THR A 49 2.68 -14.86 -6.20
N ILE A 50 1.41 -15.30 -6.16
CA ILE A 50 0.29 -14.57 -6.79
C ILE A 50 -0.69 -13.92 -5.80
N VAL A 51 -0.76 -14.38 -4.54
CA VAL A 51 -1.56 -13.71 -3.50
C VAL A 51 -0.97 -12.33 -3.19
N GLY A 52 -1.83 -11.32 -3.20
CA GLY A 52 -1.48 -9.91 -3.11
C GLY A 52 -1.37 -9.17 -4.45
N THR A 53 -1.44 -9.87 -5.58
CA THR A 53 -1.33 -9.28 -6.93
C THR A 53 -2.70 -9.01 -7.58
N ASP A 54 -2.73 -8.35 -8.75
CA ASP A 54 -3.94 -8.24 -9.59
C ASP A 54 -4.52 -9.60 -10.02
N ALA A 55 -3.72 -10.68 -9.99
CA ALA A 55 -4.19 -12.04 -10.28
C ALA A 55 -4.85 -12.71 -9.06
N CYS A 56 -4.44 -12.34 -7.83
CA CYS A 56 -5.14 -12.74 -6.61
C CYS A 56 -5.03 -11.67 -5.51
N PRO A 57 -6.05 -10.82 -5.30
CA PRO A 57 -5.99 -9.72 -4.33
C PRO A 57 -5.62 -10.13 -2.90
N VAL A 58 -5.01 -9.21 -2.15
CA VAL A 58 -4.60 -9.41 -0.75
C VAL A 58 -5.77 -9.97 0.09
N ARG A 59 -5.51 -11.04 0.84
CA ARG A 59 -6.47 -11.83 1.63
C ARG A 59 -7.57 -12.57 0.85
N ARG A 60 -7.39 -12.84 -0.44
CA ARG A 60 -8.13 -13.91 -1.15
C ARG A 60 -7.46 -15.26 -0.94
N ARG A 61 -8.25 -16.32 -0.78
CA ARG A 61 -7.73 -17.70 -0.84
C ARG A 61 -7.25 -18.02 -2.26
N CYS A 62 -6.18 -18.81 -2.34
CA CYS A 62 -5.60 -19.32 -3.57
C CYS A 62 -5.25 -20.80 -3.36
N GLU A 63 -5.38 -21.62 -4.40
CA GLU A 63 -4.99 -23.04 -4.38
C GLU A 63 -4.05 -23.40 -5.54
N ASP A 64 -2.96 -24.10 -5.23
CA ASP A 64 -1.95 -24.53 -6.20
C ASP A 64 -2.41 -25.76 -6.99
N ALA A 65 -2.76 -25.55 -8.27
CA ALA A 65 -3.25 -26.61 -9.15
C ALA A 65 -2.18 -27.08 -10.16
N PRO A 66 -2.28 -28.31 -10.71
CA PRO A 66 -1.33 -28.85 -11.69
C PRO A 66 -1.20 -28.09 -13.03
N THR A 67 -1.94 -26.98 -13.19
CA THR A 67 -1.90 -26.08 -14.36
C THR A 67 -1.42 -24.66 -14.01
N GLY A 68 -0.95 -24.43 -12.78
CA GLY A 68 -0.66 -23.12 -12.21
C GLY A 68 -1.66 -22.72 -11.11
N PRO A 69 -1.32 -21.74 -10.26
CA PRO A 69 -2.11 -21.33 -9.10
C PRO A 69 -3.44 -20.68 -9.49
N ILE A 70 -4.49 -20.97 -8.72
CA ILE A 70 -5.85 -20.49 -8.98
C ILE A 70 -6.33 -19.64 -7.81
N CYS A 71 -6.60 -18.36 -8.06
CA CYS A 71 -7.25 -17.49 -7.09
C CYS A 71 -8.74 -17.82 -6.98
N LEU A 72 -9.24 -17.93 -5.76
CA LEU A 72 -10.65 -18.18 -5.47
C LEU A 72 -11.46 -16.88 -5.34
N SER A 73 -12.79 -17.00 -5.40
CA SER A 73 -13.72 -15.90 -5.12
C SER A 73 -13.84 -15.54 -3.63
N GLU A 74 -13.14 -16.27 -2.77
CA GLU A 74 -13.31 -16.28 -1.31
C GLU A 74 -12.16 -15.56 -0.58
N CYS A 75 -12.47 -15.06 0.61
CA CYS A 75 -11.52 -14.38 1.49
C CYS A 75 -10.91 -15.33 2.53
N GLU A 76 -9.78 -14.92 3.10
CA GLU A 76 -9.19 -15.56 4.28
C GLU A 76 -10.13 -15.51 5.51
N PRO A 77 -10.08 -16.50 6.41
CA PRO A 77 -10.89 -16.53 7.62
C PRO A 77 -10.82 -15.23 8.44
N GLY A 78 -11.98 -14.66 8.77
CA GLY A 78 -12.11 -13.38 9.49
C GLY A 78 -12.29 -12.13 8.61
N PHE A 79 -12.25 -12.29 7.28
CA PHE A 79 -12.46 -11.21 6.30
C PHE A 79 -13.65 -11.53 5.40
N GLU A 80 -14.51 -10.54 5.12
CA GLU A 80 -15.64 -10.64 4.19
C GLU A 80 -15.35 -9.91 2.88
N LEU A 81 -15.96 -10.37 1.78
CA LEU A 81 -15.77 -9.76 0.45
C LEU A 81 -16.69 -8.55 0.28
N ASP A 82 -16.13 -7.34 0.23
CA ASP A 82 -16.89 -6.14 -0.11
C ASP A 82 -17.34 -6.21 -1.58
N ALA A 83 -18.62 -6.47 -1.79
CA ALA A 83 -19.24 -6.59 -3.11
C ALA A 83 -19.22 -5.28 -3.94
N SER A 84 -18.76 -4.15 -3.38
CA SER A 84 -18.60 -2.87 -4.10
C SER A 84 -17.16 -2.59 -4.55
N SER A 85 -16.13 -3.13 -3.88
CA SER A 85 -14.72 -2.98 -4.26
C SER A 85 -14.05 -4.26 -4.77
N GLY A 86 -14.58 -5.43 -4.43
CA GLY A 86 -14.02 -6.74 -4.78
C GLY A 86 -12.87 -7.22 -3.89
N ALA A 87 -12.54 -6.47 -2.84
CA ALA A 87 -11.47 -6.77 -1.87
C ALA A 87 -12.01 -7.39 -0.57
N CYS A 88 -11.11 -7.99 0.21
CA CYS A 88 -11.43 -8.68 1.46
C CYS A 88 -11.18 -7.78 2.68
N THR A 89 -12.21 -7.51 3.48
CA THR A 89 -12.21 -6.54 4.59
C THR A 89 -12.58 -7.18 5.92
N GLN A 90 -11.96 -6.75 7.02
CA GLN A 90 -12.12 -7.36 8.34
C GLN A 90 -13.51 -7.08 8.93
N CYS A 91 -14.16 -8.09 9.52
CA CYS A 91 -15.50 -7.96 10.08
C CYS A 91 -15.64 -6.90 11.19
N ALA A 92 -16.77 -6.19 11.21
CA ALA A 92 -17.03 -5.08 12.14
C ALA A 92 -17.91 -5.43 13.36
N ASN A 93 -18.14 -6.70 13.70
CA ASN A 93 -19.01 -7.12 14.81
C ASN A 93 -18.50 -8.42 15.47
N PRO A 94 -18.61 -8.64 16.80
CA PRO A 94 -18.11 -9.85 17.48
C PRO A 94 -18.79 -11.17 17.10
N SER A 95 -19.77 -11.13 16.19
CA SER A 95 -20.45 -12.31 15.65
C SER A 95 -19.82 -12.84 14.36
N CYS A 96 -18.73 -12.25 13.85
CA CYS A 96 -17.81 -13.01 13.00
C CYS A 96 -16.93 -13.91 13.88
N THR A 97 -17.53 -15.00 14.36
CA THR A 97 -16.79 -16.27 14.39
C THR A 97 -16.18 -16.48 13.00
N PRO A 98 -14.93 -16.95 12.87
CA PRO A 98 -14.36 -17.26 11.56
C PRO A 98 -15.29 -18.21 10.79
N PRO A 99 -15.29 -18.16 9.44
CA PRO A 99 -16.16 -19.01 8.63
C PRO A 99 -15.98 -20.48 9.07
N PRO A 100 -17.07 -21.16 9.45
CA PRO A 100 -17.02 -22.43 10.18
C PRO A 100 -16.10 -23.45 9.51
N SER A 101 -14.96 -23.77 10.10
CA SER A 101 -13.95 -24.59 9.43
C SER A 101 -14.11 -26.08 9.73
N CYS A 102 -13.74 -26.93 8.78
CA CYS A 102 -13.65 -28.38 8.96
C CYS A 102 -12.22 -28.88 9.21
N ASP A 103 -11.24 -27.97 9.16
CA ASP A 103 -9.90 -28.16 9.72
C ASP A 103 -9.97 -28.06 11.26
N PRO A 104 -9.53 -29.08 12.04
CA PRO A 104 -9.52 -29.02 13.50
C PRO A 104 -8.61 -27.94 14.11
N ALA A 105 -7.56 -27.51 13.41
CA ALA A 105 -6.59 -26.53 13.89
C ALA A 105 -6.97 -25.07 13.57
N ALA A 106 -7.91 -24.87 12.65
CA ALA A 106 -8.31 -23.53 12.21
C ALA A 106 -9.13 -22.78 13.29
N PRO A 107 -8.86 -21.48 13.54
CA PRO A 107 -9.77 -20.63 14.30
C PRO A 107 -11.18 -20.69 13.71
N GLY A 108 -12.19 -20.89 14.56
CA GLY A 108 -13.57 -21.10 14.12
C GLY A 108 -13.88 -22.49 13.56
N SER A 109 -13.02 -23.49 13.82
CA SER A 109 -13.36 -24.89 13.55
C SER A 109 -14.69 -25.30 14.16
N ILE A 110 -15.53 -25.94 13.36
CA ILE A 110 -16.74 -26.65 13.79
C ILE A 110 -16.59 -28.16 13.63
N ALA A 111 -15.42 -28.67 13.22
CA ALA A 111 -15.18 -30.11 13.05
C ALA A 111 -15.53 -30.92 14.31
N SER A 112 -15.14 -30.41 15.48
CA SER A 112 -15.51 -30.98 16.79
C SER A 112 -17.01 -30.92 17.06
N ARG A 113 -17.70 -29.84 16.67
CA ARG A 113 -19.16 -29.72 16.82
C ARG A 113 -19.90 -30.68 15.89
N CYS A 114 -19.49 -30.80 14.63
CA CYS A 114 -20.08 -31.74 13.69
C CYS A 114 -19.82 -33.20 14.12
N ALA A 115 -18.64 -33.51 14.66
CA ALA A 115 -18.36 -34.82 15.25
C ALA A 115 -19.29 -35.14 16.44
N MET A 116 -19.56 -34.16 17.32
CA MET A 116 -20.57 -34.28 18.40
C MET A 116 -22.02 -34.41 17.87
N GLU A 117 -22.32 -33.82 16.71
CA GLU A 117 -23.59 -33.97 15.99
C GLU A 117 -23.62 -35.22 15.07
N HIS A 118 -22.59 -36.09 15.12
CA HIS A 118 -22.37 -37.27 14.28
C HIS A 118 -22.45 -37.02 12.75
N ARG A 119 -22.02 -35.84 12.32
CA ARG A 119 -21.95 -35.39 10.93
C ARG A 119 -20.51 -35.26 10.45
N ALA A 120 -20.28 -35.63 9.19
CA ALA A 120 -19.12 -35.20 8.43
C ALA A 120 -19.11 -33.65 8.41
N CYS A 121 -17.93 -33.07 8.55
CA CYS A 121 -17.77 -31.63 8.34
C CYS A 121 -17.38 -31.42 6.87
N ASP A 122 -18.34 -31.02 6.06
CA ASP A 122 -18.23 -30.80 4.62
C ASP A 122 -18.58 -29.34 4.31
N ASP A 123 -17.85 -28.68 3.41
CA ASP A 123 -18.15 -27.33 2.89
C ASP A 123 -18.60 -26.31 3.97
N ALA A 124 -17.83 -26.22 5.06
CA ALA A 124 -18.06 -25.31 6.19
C ALA A 124 -19.39 -25.55 6.96
N ALA A 125 -19.98 -26.75 6.84
CA ALA A 125 -21.20 -27.14 7.53
C ALA A 125 -21.08 -28.54 8.14
N CYS A 126 -21.98 -28.86 9.08
CA CYS A 126 -22.22 -30.23 9.47
C CYS A 126 -23.08 -30.87 8.38
N GLY A 127 -22.44 -31.62 7.49
CA GLY A 127 -22.97 -32.13 6.23
C GLY A 127 -23.70 -33.46 6.40
N ALA A 128 -23.33 -34.45 5.58
CA ALA A 128 -23.89 -35.78 5.67
C ALA A 128 -23.56 -36.42 7.04
N CYS A 129 -24.36 -37.39 7.49
CA CYS A 129 -24.00 -38.16 8.67
C CYS A 129 -22.71 -38.96 8.44
N LEU A 130 -21.92 -39.15 9.51
CA LEU A 130 -20.73 -40.00 9.47
C LEU A 130 -21.08 -41.44 9.08
N GLU A 131 -20.09 -42.21 8.60
CA GLU A 131 -20.30 -43.63 8.26
C GLU A 131 -20.80 -44.39 9.49
N GLY A 132 -21.97 -45.04 9.36
CA GLY A 132 -22.71 -45.62 10.50
C GLY A 132 -23.77 -44.71 11.13
N PHE A 133 -24.13 -43.56 10.54
CA PHE A 133 -25.19 -42.64 11.02
C PHE A 133 -26.16 -42.23 9.89
N VAL A 134 -27.38 -41.80 10.23
CA VAL A 134 -28.44 -41.42 9.27
C VAL A 134 -29.26 -40.24 9.76
N GLU A 135 -29.65 -39.34 8.84
CA GLU A 135 -30.33 -38.10 9.16
C GLU A 135 -31.85 -38.34 9.30
N ARG A 136 -32.39 -38.01 10.47
CA ARG A 136 -33.83 -38.04 10.77
C ARG A 136 -34.21 -36.76 11.53
N ASP A 137 -35.24 -36.07 11.04
CA ASP A 137 -35.73 -34.78 11.56
C ASP A 137 -34.64 -33.71 11.85
N GLY A 138 -33.53 -33.76 11.11
CA GLY A 138 -32.40 -32.83 11.22
C GLY A 138 -31.26 -33.27 12.15
N VAL A 139 -31.35 -34.45 12.78
CA VAL A 139 -30.31 -35.02 13.66
C VAL A 139 -29.73 -36.29 13.02
N CYS A 140 -28.41 -36.48 13.10
CA CYS A 140 -27.79 -37.75 12.70
C CYS A 140 -27.84 -38.74 13.87
N VAL A 141 -28.73 -39.71 13.75
CA VAL A 141 -28.85 -40.83 14.69
C VAL A 141 -28.02 -42.00 14.18
N MET A 142 -27.45 -42.80 15.09
CA MET A 142 -26.67 -43.98 14.71
C MET A 142 -27.51 -44.93 13.86
N GLN A 143 -26.99 -45.33 12.69
CA GLN A 143 -27.54 -46.45 11.95
C GLN A 143 -27.33 -47.68 12.82
N VAL A 144 -28.43 -48.26 13.26
CA VAL A 144 -28.43 -49.61 13.81
C VAL A 144 -28.16 -50.56 12.65
N VAL A 145 -26.88 -50.90 12.43
CA VAL A 145 -26.42 -51.75 11.34
C VAL A 145 -26.35 -53.21 11.81
N CYS A 146 -27.18 -54.07 11.22
CA CYS A 146 -27.16 -55.51 11.46
C CYS A 146 -26.64 -56.28 10.25
N GLY A 147 -25.50 -56.95 10.42
CA GLY A 147 -24.91 -57.82 9.39
C GLY A 147 -24.55 -57.13 8.07
N GLY A 148 -24.54 -55.79 8.04
CA GLY A 148 -24.35 -54.96 6.84
C GLY A 148 -25.62 -54.31 6.29
N GLU A 149 -26.80 -54.54 6.88
CA GLU A 149 -28.05 -53.85 6.53
C GLU A 149 -28.48 -52.86 7.64
N VAL A 150 -29.17 -51.78 7.25
CA VAL A 150 -29.57 -50.67 8.14
C VAL A 150 -31.02 -50.81 8.56
N CYS A 151 -31.30 -50.79 9.87
CA CYS A 151 -32.67 -50.91 10.38
C CYS A 151 -33.50 -49.62 10.18
N ARG A 152 -34.82 -49.78 9.97
CA ARG A 152 -35.79 -48.68 9.87
C ARG A 152 -36.07 -48.01 11.23
N ASP A 153 -36.84 -46.92 11.23
CA ASP A 153 -37.30 -46.25 12.48
C ASP A 153 -38.16 -47.17 13.36
N ASP A 154 -38.92 -48.05 12.72
CA ASP A 154 -39.80 -49.02 13.35
C ASP A 154 -39.12 -50.38 13.59
N GLU A 155 -37.78 -50.46 13.49
CA GLU A 155 -36.98 -51.68 13.62
C GLU A 155 -35.79 -51.52 14.58
N MET A 156 -35.42 -52.60 15.25
CA MET A 156 -34.26 -52.68 16.15
C MET A 156 -33.32 -53.82 15.76
N ALA A 157 -32.07 -53.74 16.19
CA ALA A 157 -31.13 -54.86 16.14
C ALA A 157 -31.50 -55.91 17.20
N MET A 158 -31.85 -57.14 16.78
CA MET A 158 -31.84 -58.29 17.68
C MET A 158 -30.70 -59.26 17.30
N PRO A 159 -29.77 -59.57 18.23
CA PRO A 159 -28.74 -60.58 18.01
C PRO A 159 -29.34 -61.96 17.66
N LEU A 160 -28.81 -62.59 16.62
CA LEU A 160 -29.16 -63.97 16.28
C LEU A 160 -28.38 -64.94 17.18
N GLU A 161 -29.00 -66.08 17.50
CA GLU A 161 -28.58 -66.93 18.62
C GLU A 161 -27.07 -67.24 18.67
N ARG A 162 -26.40 -66.73 19.72
CA ARG A 162 -25.00 -67.02 20.11
C ARG A 162 -23.87 -66.51 19.21
N ASP A 163 -24.14 -65.63 18.25
CA ASP A 163 -23.09 -64.95 17.48
C ASP A 163 -23.25 -63.42 17.59
N PRO A 164 -22.54 -62.72 18.49
CA PRO A 164 -22.69 -61.27 18.67
C PRO A 164 -22.23 -60.46 17.45
N ALA A 165 -21.53 -61.05 16.48
CA ALA A 165 -21.21 -60.41 15.22
C ALA A 165 -22.37 -60.49 14.19
N ARG A 166 -23.51 -61.08 14.55
CA ARG A 166 -24.66 -61.30 13.65
C ARG A 166 -25.98 -60.99 14.32
N CYS A 167 -26.66 -59.95 13.84
CA CYS A 167 -28.01 -59.58 14.25
C CYS A 167 -28.92 -59.39 13.03
N GLU A 168 -30.22 -59.27 13.28
CA GLU A 168 -31.27 -59.03 12.29
C GLU A 168 -32.05 -57.76 12.65
N CYS A 169 -32.39 -56.96 11.64
CA CYS A 169 -33.30 -55.82 11.81
C CYS A 169 -34.73 -56.34 11.91
N VAL A 170 -35.30 -56.27 13.11
CA VAL A 170 -36.66 -56.77 13.40
C VAL A 170 -37.57 -55.61 13.83
N PRO A 171 -38.85 -55.60 13.43
CA PRO A 171 -39.77 -54.56 13.88
C PRO A 171 -39.84 -54.47 15.40
N MET A 172 -39.89 -53.24 15.93
CA MET A 172 -39.97 -52.93 17.36
C MET A 172 -41.05 -53.80 18.02
N PRO A 173 -40.68 -54.74 18.91
CA PRO A 173 -41.57 -55.83 19.31
C PRO A 173 -42.73 -55.38 20.21
N CYS A 174 -42.64 -54.19 20.81
CA CYS A 174 -43.48 -53.74 21.91
C CYS A 174 -43.97 -52.30 21.75
N GLY A 175 -45.06 -51.96 22.44
CA GLY A 175 -45.65 -50.61 22.39
C GLY A 175 -44.89 -49.59 23.26
N ALA A 176 -45.13 -48.29 23.03
CA ALA A 176 -44.60 -47.24 23.87
C ALA A 176 -45.02 -47.43 25.35
N GLY A 177 -44.03 -47.57 26.24
CA GLY A 177 -44.25 -47.94 27.65
C GLY A 177 -43.96 -49.42 27.97
N GLU A 178 -43.49 -50.21 27.01
CA GLU A 178 -43.22 -51.65 27.17
C GLU A 178 -41.86 -52.04 26.57
N ALA A 179 -41.15 -52.96 27.23
CA ALA A 179 -39.89 -53.54 26.75
C ALA A 179 -40.04 -55.05 26.49
N PHE A 180 -39.28 -55.61 25.54
CA PHE A 180 -39.29 -57.05 25.26
C PHE A 180 -38.38 -57.80 26.23
N SER A 181 -38.95 -58.75 26.97
CA SER A 181 -38.18 -59.60 27.87
C SER A 181 -37.86 -60.93 27.21
N THR A 182 -36.59 -61.10 26.83
CA THR A 182 -36.04 -62.34 26.27
C THR A 182 -36.19 -63.53 27.23
N ALA A 183 -36.19 -63.28 28.54
CA ALA A 183 -36.43 -64.28 29.59
C ALA A 183 -37.90 -64.74 29.69
N LEU A 184 -38.85 -63.96 29.17
CA LEU A 184 -40.30 -64.24 29.23
C LEU A 184 -40.98 -64.41 27.86
N ASP A 185 -40.22 -64.24 26.76
CA ASP A 185 -40.66 -64.30 25.36
C ASP A 185 -41.89 -63.42 25.07
N ARG A 186 -41.89 -62.20 25.62
CA ARG A 186 -43.00 -61.24 25.50
C ARG A 186 -42.62 -59.82 25.91
N CYS A 187 -43.45 -58.87 25.49
CA CYS A 187 -43.47 -57.53 26.06
C CYS A 187 -43.90 -57.53 27.53
N VAL A 188 -43.25 -56.69 28.33
CA VAL A 188 -43.64 -56.35 29.70
C VAL A 188 -43.87 -54.84 29.80
N THR A 189 -45.01 -54.45 30.37
CA THR A 189 -45.30 -53.03 30.63
C THR A 189 -44.41 -52.53 31.76
N CYS A 190 -43.66 -51.46 31.49
CA CYS A 190 -42.61 -50.99 32.39
C CYS A 190 -43.18 -50.15 33.54
N ALA A 191 -42.69 -50.40 34.75
CA ALA A 191 -43.03 -49.61 35.95
C ALA A 191 -42.10 -48.39 36.14
N VAL A 192 -40.90 -48.45 35.56
CA VAL A 192 -40.01 -47.28 35.40
C VAL A 192 -40.65 -46.30 34.40
N ARG A 193 -40.31 -45.01 34.55
CA ARG A 193 -40.85 -43.95 33.69
C ARG A 193 -39.86 -43.36 32.69
N CYS A 194 -38.56 -43.54 32.95
CA CYS A 194 -37.47 -42.97 32.16
C CYS A 194 -37.70 -41.46 31.93
N ASP A 195 -37.91 -40.76 33.06
CA ASP A 195 -38.32 -39.35 33.19
C ASP A 195 -37.42 -38.55 34.16
N GLY A 196 -36.26 -39.10 34.53
CA GLY A 196 -35.20 -38.45 35.29
C GLY A 196 -34.23 -37.62 34.43
N GLU A 197 -33.28 -36.97 35.10
CA GLU A 197 -32.12 -36.35 34.42
C GLU A 197 -31.27 -37.46 33.77
N GLY A 198 -30.83 -37.26 32.53
CA GLY A 198 -30.07 -38.27 31.80
C GLY A 198 -30.87 -39.45 31.25
N GLU A 199 -32.20 -39.44 31.27
CA GLU A 199 -33.07 -40.53 30.76
C GLU A 199 -33.82 -40.11 29.49
N ARG A 200 -33.66 -40.86 28.39
CA ARG A 200 -34.29 -40.58 27.08
C ARG A 200 -35.55 -41.41 26.78
N GLY A 201 -35.73 -42.55 27.44
CA GLY A 201 -36.88 -43.44 27.21
C GLY A 201 -36.67 -44.83 27.79
N ILE A 202 -37.63 -45.73 27.56
CA ILE A 202 -37.53 -47.15 27.91
C ILE A 202 -36.74 -47.87 26.81
N HIS A 203 -35.67 -48.55 27.19
CA HIS A 203 -34.87 -49.36 26.27
C HIS A 203 -35.72 -50.51 25.70
N PRO A 204 -35.58 -50.89 24.40
CA PRO A 204 -36.43 -51.92 23.79
C PRO A 204 -36.36 -53.32 24.42
N LEU A 205 -35.31 -53.61 25.18
CA LEU A 205 -35.09 -54.88 25.88
C LEU A 205 -35.15 -54.72 27.41
N THR A 206 -35.57 -55.77 28.10
CA THR A 206 -35.29 -55.90 29.54
C THR A 206 -33.87 -56.38 29.78
N ASP A 207 -33.38 -56.19 31.01
CA ASP A 207 -32.27 -56.96 31.54
C ASP A 207 -32.60 -58.48 31.61
N VAL A 208 -31.60 -59.30 31.94
CA VAL A 208 -31.72 -60.75 32.11
C VAL A 208 -32.57 -61.17 33.31
N ALA A 209 -32.91 -60.25 34.22
CA ALA A 209 -33.83 -60.48 35.33
C ALA A 209 -35.31 -60.20 34.95
N GLY A 210 -35.55 -59.51 33.83
CA GLY A 210 -36.87 -59.12 33.34
C GLY A 210 -37.30 -57.70 33.74
N ALA A 211 -36.39 -56.86 34.24
CA ALA A 211 -36.64 -55.45 34.55
C ALA A 211 -36.34 -54.54 33.34
N CYS A 212 -37.14 -53.50 33.14
CA CYS A 212 -36.92 -52.56 32.05
C CYS A 212 -35.74 -51.62 32.36
N VAL A 213 -34.80 -51.53 31.42
CA VAL A 213 -33.71 -50.54 31.41
C VAL A 213 -34.24 -49.24 30.79
N CYS A 214 -33.68 -48.08 31.16
CA CYS A 214 -33.90 -46.82 30.45
C CYS A 214 -32.74 -46.55 29.49
N ASP A 215 -33.04 -46.10 28.27
CA ASP A 215 -32.04 -45.45 27.42
C ASP A 215 -31.60 -44.14 28.08
N THR A 216 -30.30 -43.86 28.08
CA THR A 216 -29.71 -42.69 28.74
C THR A 216 -29.22 -41.63 27.75
N GLU A 217 -29.08 -40.38 28.18
CA GLU A 217 -28.45 -39.30 27.40
C GLU A 217 -26.93 -39.52 27.25
N SER A 218 -26.31 -38.87 26.26
CA SER A 218 -24.84 -38.89 26.13
C SER A 218 -24.21 -38.26 27.38
N GLY A 219 -23.18 -38.91 27.92
CA GLY A 219 -22.61 -38.57 29.23
C GLY A 219 -23.31 -39.24 30.42
N TRP A 220 -24.22 -40.20 30.20
CA TRP A 220 -24.91 -40.94 31.27
C TRP A 220 -24.99 -42.46 31.01
N PHE A 221 -24.91 -43.28 32.07
CA PHE A 221 -25.19 -44.72 32.03
C PHE A 221 -26.38 -45.10 32.91
N TRP A 222 -26.96 -46.27 32.61
CA TRP A 222 -27.89 -46.95 33.50
C TRP A 222 -27.12 -47.92 34.42
N PRO A 223 -27.13 -47.76 35.75
CA PRO A 223 -26.37 -48.65 36.64
C PRO A 223 -26.93 -50.07 36.69
N ALA A 224 -26.04 -51.05 36.80
CA ALA A 224 -26.43 -52.44 37.05
C ALA A 224 -26.90 -52.63 38.52
N ALA A 225 -28.07 -53.23 38.68
CA ALA A 225 -28.81 -53.51 39.93
C ALA A 225 -29.44 -52.30 40.66
N ASP A 226 -30.75 -52.40 40.92
CA ASP A 226 -31.63 -51.63 41.82
C ASP A 226 -31.57 -50.08 41.83
N ALA A 227 -30.73 -49.45 41.01
CA ALA A 227 -30.68 -48.01 40.83
C ALA A 227 -31.98 -47.50 40.19
N ALA A 228 -32.60 -46.49 40.81
CA ALA A 228 -33.87 -45.93 40.35
C ALA A 228 -33.72 -44.88 39.23
N ARG A 229 -32.47 -44.53 38.87
CA ARG A 229 -32.11 -43.42 37.97
C ARG A 229 -30.79 -43.69 37.24
N ALA A 230 -30.63 -43.01 36.09
CA ALA A 230 -29.33 -42.87 35.43
C ALA A 230 -28.29 -42.14 36.32
N ARG A 231 -26.99 -42.35 36.02
CA ARG A 231 -25.85 -41.60 36.58
C ARG A 231 -24.99 -41.05 35.45
N ARG A 232 -24.28 -39.94 35.70
CA ARG A 232 -23.26 -39.42 34.77
C ARG A 232 -22.10 -40.41 34.65
N CYS A 233 -21.47 -40.51 33.50
CA CYS A 233 -20.27 -41.36 33.31
C CYS A 233 -19.04 -40.81 34.04
N ASP A 234 -19.00 -39.48 34.11
CA ASP A 234 -17.99 -38.53 34.54
C ASP A 234 -18.85 -37.41 35.15
N ALA A 235 -18.86 -37.29 36.48
CA ALA A 235 -19.80 -36.42 37.19
C ALA A 235 -19.21 -35.06 37.61
N ASP A 236 -17.90 -34.90 37.58
CA ASP A 236 -17.18 -33.66 37.91
C ASP A 236 -16.65 -32.88 36.69
N GLY A 237 -16.44 -33.55 35.55
CA GLY A 237 -15.96 -33.01 34.29
C GLY A 237 -14.45 -33.14 34.03
N ASP A 238 -13.70 -33.98 34.75
CA ASP A 238 -12.23 -34.13 34.60
C ASP A 238 -11.81 -35.12 33.48
N ALA A 239 -12.76 -35.92 32.96
CA ALA A 239 -12.61 -36.96 31.93
C ALA A 239 -11.93 -38.29 32.36
N TRP A 240 -11.83 -38.57 33.65
CA TRP A 240 -11.89 -39.94 34.16
C TRP A 240 -13.37 -40.40 34.20
N ILE A 241 -13.62 -41.72 34.17
CA ILE A 241 -14.98 -42.25 34.33
C ILE A 241 -15.15 -43.06 35.62
N ALA A 242 -16.32 -42.91 36.25
CA ALA A 242 -16.70 -43.61 37.45
C ALA A 242 -16.58 -45.13 37.30
N GLN A 243 -16.09 -45.82 38.34
CA GLN A 243 -15.97 -47.29 38.35
C GLN A 243 -17.31 -47.98 38.06
N SER A 244 -18.44 -47.40 38.48
CA SER A 244 -19.77 -47.92 38.13
C SER A 244 -20.18 -47.72 36.67
N ALA A 245 -19.71 -46.66 35.99
CA ALA A 245 -19.87 -46.49 34.55
C ALA A 245 -19.04 -47.55 33.79
N MET A 246 -17.79 -47.76 34.20
CA MET A 246 -16.93 -48.82 33.63
C MET A 246 -17.51 -50.23 33.87
N ARG A 247 -18.11 -50.49 35.05
CA ARG A 247 -18.85 -51.73 35.34
C ARG A 247 -20.05 -51.96 34.41
N ALA A 248 -20.74 -50.90 33.99
CA ALA A 248 -21.85 -51.00 33.04
C ALA A 248 -21.34 -51.26 31.60
N LEU A 249 -20.27 -50.58 31.18
CA LEU A 249 -19.56 -50.84 29.92
C LEU A 249 -18.97 -52.25 29.82
N SER A 250 -18.59 -52.87 30.94
CA SER A 250 -18.08 -54.25 30.99
C SER A 250 -19.13 -55.29 31.40
N HIS A 251 -20.42 -54.97 31.36
CA HIS A 251 -21.44 -55.85 31.95
C HIS A 251 -21.80 -57.05 31.06
N ASP A 252 -22.12 -58.20 31.69
CA ASP A 252 -22.54 -59.43 30.98
C ASP A 252 -23.93 -59.27 30.33
N ASP A 253 -24.78 -58.40 30.88
CA ASP A 253 -26.12 -58.12 30.35
C ASP A 253 -26.05 -57.29 29.05
N PRO A 254 -26.65 -57.75 27.94
CA PRO A 254 -26.57 -57.05 26.66
C PRO A 254 -27.38 -55.75 26.61
N ALA A 255 -28.45 -55.59 27.39
CA ALA A 255 -29.27 -54.37 27.40
C ALA A 255 -28.56 -53.27 28.20
N ILE A 256 -28.08 -53.60 29.40
CA ILE A 256 -27.31 -52.66 30.24
C ILE A 256 -26.03 -52.24 29.52
N ARG A 257 -25.30 -53.20 28.92
CA ARG A 257 -24.06 -52.88 28.20
C ARG A 257 -24.33 -52.05 26.94
N ALA A 258 -25.35 -52.35 26.13
CA ALA A 258 -25.67 -51.56 24.94
C ALA A 258 -26.05 -50.10 25.28
N VAL A 259 -26.78 -49.87 26.37
CA VAL A 259 -27.10 -48.51 26.86
C VAL A 259 -25.83 -47.79 27.31
N ALA A 260 -24.91 -48.47 27.99
CA ALA A 260 -23.63 -47.88 28.40
C ALA A 260 -22.72 -47.59 27.18
N GLU A 261 -22.56 -48.54 26.25
CA GLU A 261 -21.76 -48.41 25.03
C GLU A 261 -22.25 -47.26 24.12
N ALA A 262 -23.57 -47.01 24.09
CA ALA A 262 -24.17 -45.94 23.29
C ALA A 262 -24.12 -44.54 23.93
N SER A 263 -23.75 -44.43 25.22
CA SER A 263 -23.93 -43.20 26.00
C SER A 263 -22.71 -42.78 26.84
N CYS A 264 -21.80 -43.69 27.19
CA CYS A 264 -20.57 -43.41 27.92
C CYS A 264 -19.31 -43.70 27.08
N PRO A 265 -18.80 -42.72 26.32
CA PRO A 265 -17.53 -42.84 25.62
C PRO A 265 -16.36 -42.78 26.62
N ALA A 266 -15.92 -43.94 27.12
CA ALA A 266 -14.78 -44.05 28.05
C ALA A 266 -13.49 -43.46 27.43
N PRO A 267 -12.93 -42.36 27.97
CA PRO A 267 -11.72 -41.72 27.42
C PRO A 267 -10.52 -42.65 27.55
N ARG A 268 -9.73 -42.81 26.47
CA ARG A 268 -8.59 -43.73 26.44
C ARG A 268 -7.28 -43.02 26.15
N VAL A 269 -6.23 -43.35 26.89
CA VAL A 269 -4.86 -42.82 26.74
C VAL A 269 -3.90 -43.89 26.24
N ASP A 270 -2.98 -43.52 25.32
CA ASP A 270 -1.87 -44.38 24.88
C ASP A 270 -0.47 -43.82 25.20
N ARG A 271 -0.43 -42.66 25.86
CA ARG A 271 0.79 -42.00 26.32
C ARG A 271 0.55 -41.17 27.58
N VAL A 272 1.50 -41.22 28.50
CA VAL A 272 1.58 -40.33 29.67
C VAL A 272 2.70 -39.34 29.41
N GLN A 273 2.45 -38.05 29.60
CA GLN A 273 3.45 -37.00 29.47
C GLN A 273 3.75 -36.39 30.84
N LEU A 274 5.03 -36.32 31.17
CA LEU A 274 5.54 -35.72 32.39
C LEU A 274 6.05 -34.30 32.08
N GLN A 275 5.48 -33.26 32.70
CA GLN A 275 5.91 -31.85 32.55
C GLN A 275 6.52 -31.26 33.83
N ASN A 276 7.76 -30.77 33.78
CA ASN A 276 8.45 -30.22 34.96
C ASN A 276 8.16 -28.73 35.22
N GLU A 277 8.68 -28.16 36.31
CA GLU A 277 8.50 -26.72 36.64
C GLU A 277 8.96 -25.75 35.52
N TYR A 278 9.86 -26.18 34.62
CA TYR A 278 10.34 -25.42 33.45
C TYR A 278 9.47 -25.62 32.19
N ARG A 279 8.31 -26.27 32.32
CA ARG A 279 7.44 -26.74 31.22
C ARG A 279 8.07 -27.77 30.27
N GLN A 280 9.30 -28.24 30.51
CA GLN A 280 9.94 -29.28 29.70
C GLN A 280 9.13 -30.58 29.79
N GLN A 281 8.84 -31.20 28.66
CA GLN A 281 7.98 -32.39 28.55
C GLN A 281 8.79 -33.65 28.27
N LEU A 282 8.38 -34.77 28.87
CA LEU A 282 8.84 -36.12 28.56
C LEU A 282 7.62 -37.03 28.32
N THR A 283 7.43 -37.48 27.09
CA THR A 283 6.34 -38.40 26.74
C THR A 283 6.78 -39.86 26.95
N ILE A 284 5.88 -40.69 27.46
CA ILE A 284 6.05 -42.13 27.69
C ILE A 284 4.87 -42.84 27.03
N HIS A 285 5.16 -43.66 26.02
CA HIS A 285 4.19 -44.47 25.27
C HIS A 285 3.83 -45.76 26.03
N LEU A 286 2.59 -46.22 25.87
CA LEU A 286 2.02 -47.33 26.63
C LEU A 286 1.83 -48.53 25.70
N CYS A 287 2.79 -49.45 25.72
CA CYS A 287 2.87 -50.60 24.81
C CYS A 287 2.40 -51.89 25.50
N GLU A 288 2.04 -52.93 24.73
CA GLU A 288 1.68 -54.24 25.29
C GLU A 288 2.81 -54.88 26.13
N ASP A 289 4.07 -54.65 25.77
CA ASP A 289 5.25 -55.14 26.51
C ASP A 289 5.65 -54.26 27.72
N GLY A 290 5.01 -53.10 27.91
CA GLY A 290 5.30 -52.14 29.00
C GLY A 290 5.42 -50.67 28.54
N PRO A 291 5.63 -49.73 29.47
CA PRO A 291 5.82 -48.31 29.15
C PRO A 291 7.21 -48.04 28.54
N SER A 292 7.27 -47.21 27.50
CA SER A 292 8.48 -46.91 26.71
C SER A 292 8.65 -45.41 26.47
N ARG A 293 9.91 -44.92 26.40
CA ARG A 293 10.22 -43.56 25.93
C ARG A 293 10.25 -43.44 24.41
N GLU A 294 10.52 -44.54 23.71
CA GLU A 294 10.46 -44.66 22.25
C GLU A 294 9.06 -45.15 21.85
N ASP A 295 8.57 -44.83 20.65
CA ASP A 295 7.26 -45.30 20.18
C ASP A 295 7.24 -46.83 20.05
N CYS A 296 6.08 -47.43 20.27
CA CYS A 296 5.94 -48.85 20.57
C CYS A 296 6.42 -49.76 19.42
N PRO A 297 7.39 -50.68 19.64
CA PRO A 297 7.77 -51.69 18.66
C PRO A 297 6.70 -52.76 18.42
N ALA A 298 5.80 -52.93 19.41
CA ALA A 298 4.60 -53.74 19.37
C ALA A 298 3.35 -52.84 19.31
N THR A 299 2.15 -53.41 19.36
CA THR A 299 0.91 -52.65 19.44
C THR A 299 0.82 -51.80 20.72
N ARG A 300 0.23 -50.60 20.60
CA ARG A 300 -0.09 -49.73 21.74
C ARG A 300 -1.24 -50.35 22.55
N ALA A 301 -1.22 -50.17 23.87
CA ALA A 301 -2.19 -50.75 24.81
C ALA A 301 -3.04 -49.64 25.49
N PRO A 302 -4.01 -49.03 24.78
CA PRO A 302 -4.74 -47.87 25.27
C PRO A 302 -5.73 -48.20 26.39
N LEU A 303 -5.44 -47.72 27.61
CA LEU A 303 -6.29 -47.88 28.80
C LEU A 303 -7.37 -46.79 28.84
N ALA A 304 -8.55 -47.14 29.34
CA ALA A 304 -9.54 -46.15 29.76
C ALA A 304 -9.11 -45.45 31.06
N LEU A 305 -9.32 -44.14 31.17
CA LEU A 305 -9.21 -43.42 32.43
C LEU A 305 -10.41 -43.80 33.30
N VAL A 306 -10.15 -44.48 34.41
CA VAL A 306 -11.18 -45.01 35.32
C VAL A 306 -10.75 -44.77 36.75
N GLU A 307 -11.64 -44.22 37.55
CA GLU A 307 -11.44 -43.96 38.98
C GLU A 307 -12.60 -44.52 39.81
N SER A 308 -12.63 -44.27 41.11
CA SER A 308 -13.68 -44.78 42.00
C SER A 308 -14.96 -43.95 41.97
N ASP A 309 -16.07 -44.56 42.41
CA ASP A 309 -17.35 -43.85 42.56
C ASP A 309 -17.32 -42.78 43.68
N ARG A 310 -16.24 -42.72 44.49
CA ARG A 310 -15.98 -41.71 45.54
C ARG A 310 -15.29 -40.48 44.96
N ASN A 311 -14.28 -40.69 44.12
CA ASN A 311 -13.50 -39.61 43.53
C ASN A 311 -14.28 -38.87 42.43
N ASP A 312 -15.13 -39.57 41.65
CA ASP A 312 -16.08 -39.01 40.64
C ASP A 312 -17.07 -37.96 41.19
N ASP A 313 -17.31 -37.90 42.51
CA ASP A 313 -18.44 -37.16 43.09
C ASP A 313 -18.02 -36.32 44.32
N ASP A 314 -18.01 -35.00 44.13
CA ASP A 314 -17.72 -33.95 45.13
C ASP A 314 -18.47 -34.17 46.47
N ALA A 315 -19.70 -34.70 46.42
CA ALA A 315 -20.52 -34.95 47.60
C ALA A 315 -20.23 -36.31 48.27
N GLN A 316 -19.66 -37.29 47.55
CA GLN A 316 -19.18 -38.55 48.12
C GLN A 316 -17.79 -38.37 48.73
N LEU A 317 -16.85 -37.70 48.03
CA LEU A 317 -15.53 -37.36 48.56
C LEU A 317 -15.64 -36.54 49.87
N ALA A 318 -16.56 -35.57 49.94
CA ALA A 318 -16.77 -34.75 51.12
C ALA A 318 -17.36 -35.48 52.36
N ILE A 319 -17.88 -36.71 52.21
CA ILE A 319 -18.45 -37.51 53.31
C ILE A 319 -17.67 -38.80 53.61
N ALA A 320 -16.56 -39.05 52.91
CA ALA A 320 -15.65 -40.16 53.19
C ALA A 320 -15.16 -40.14 54.65
N THR A 321 -14.84 -41.33 55.18
CA THR A 321 -14.18 -41.46 56.51
C THR A 321 -12.84 -40.73 56.52
N GLU A 322 -12.14 -40.81 55.41
CA GLU A 322 -10.85 -40.19 55.13
C GLU A 322 -11.12 -38.84 54.47
N ARG A 323 -11.36 -37.84 55.30
CA ARG A 323 -11.77 -36.52 54.79
C ARG A 323 -10.66 -35.92 53.94
N ALA A 324 -10.98 -35.64 52.69
CA ALA A 324 -10.07 -34.96 51.79
C ALA A 324 -9.66 -33.59 52.40
N PRO A 325 -8.34 -33.29 52.51
CA PRO A 325 -7.85 -32.14 53.24
C PRO A 325 -8.41 -30.81 52.72
N ILE A 326 -8.52 -29.84 53.65
CA ILE A 326 -8.88 -28.48 53.31
C ILE A 326 -7.61 -27.71 52.91
N TYR A 327 -7.53 -27.34 51.64
CA TYR A 327 -6.65 -26.28 51.14
C TYR A 327 -6.96 -24.97 51.88
N GLY A 328 -6.11 -24.54 52.80
CA GLY A 328 -6.41 -23.40 53.65
C GLY A 328 -5.30 -22.96 54.60
N TYR A 329 -5.54 -21.87 55.32
CA TYR A 329 -4.67 -21.35 56.37
C TYR A 329 -5.52 -20.69 57.46
N GLY A 330 -5.52 -21.29 58.65
CA GLY A 330 -6.50 -21.05 59.69
C GLY A 330 -7.91 -21.50 59.27
N GLU A 331 -8.93 -20.82 59.79
CA GLU A 331 -10.36 -21.11 59.54
C GLU A 331 -10.84 -20.77 58.10
N ILE A 332 -9.92 -20.60 57.14
CA ILE A 332 -10.21 -20.18 55.76
C ILE A 332 -9.60 -21.19 54.78
N GLY A 333 -10.46 -21.90 54.07
CA GLY A 333 -10.06 -22.87 53.05
C GLY A 333 -11.25 -23.60 52.40
N ARG A 334 -10.95 -24.47 51.44
CA ARG A 334 -11.92 -25.40 50.80
C ARG A 334 -11.38 -26.83 50.80
N PRO A 335 -12.23 -27.88 50.88
CA PRO A 335 -11.78 -29.24 50.62
C PRO A 335 -11.21 -29.36 49.18
N LEU A 336 -10.40 -30.40 48.96
CA LEU A 336 -10.21 -31.00 47.63
C LEU A 336 -11.58 -31.28 46.99
N ARG A 337 -11.64 -31.12 45.67
CA ARG A 337 -12.75 -31.60 44.85
C ARG A 337 -12.46 -32.98 44.29
N ALA A 338 -13.52 -33.59 43.76
CA ALA A 338 -13.48 -34.71 42.84
C ALA A 338 -12.35 -34.54 41.79
N ALA A 339 -12.48 -33.53 40.92
CA ALA A 339 -11.57 -33.20 39.82
C ALA A 339 -10.17 -32.68 40.21
N GLU A 340 -9.68 -33.03 41.39
CA GLU A 340 -8.32 -32.80 41.88
C GLU A 340 -7.66 -34.08 42.43
N VAL A 341 -8.42 -35.18 42.53
CA VAL A 341 -7.98 -36.55 42.82
C VAL A 341 -8.44 -37.47 41.69
N ASN A 342 -7.83 -38.65 41.58
CA ASN A 342 -8.22 -39.71 40.64
C ASN A 342 -7.49 -41.00 41.03
N GLY A 343 -7.71 -42.09 40.29
CA GLY A 343 -7.09 -43.41 40.53
C GLY A 343 -5.56 -43.50 40.38
N LEU A 344 -4.83 -42.37 40.42
CA LEU A 344 -3.37 -42.27 40.50
C LEU A 344 -2.89 -41.24 41.56
N THR A 345 -3.79 -40.59 42.28
CA THR A 345 -3.48 -39.44 43.15
C THR A 345 -3.27 -39.89 44.60
N LYS A 346 -2.14 -39.50 45.20
CA LYS A 346 -1.71 -39.89 46.56
C LYS A 346 -1.45 -38.69 47.46
N GLY A 347 -1.48 -38.90 48.78
CA GLY A 347 -1.23 -37.87 49.79
C GLY A 347 -0.19 -38.27 50.84
N CYS A 348 0.66 -37.33 51.21
CA CYS A 348 1.64 -37.43 52.29
C CYS A 348 1.14 -36.76 53.59
N VAL A 349 -0.08 -37.09 54.02
CA VAL A 349 -0.81 -36.31 55.05
C VAL A 349 -1.26 -37.09 56.29
N SER A 350 -1.38 -38.43 56.19
CA SER A 350 -1.85 -39.32 57.26
C SER A 350 -1.44 -40.77 57.00
N VAL A 351 -1.34 -41.58 58.06
CA VAL A 351 -1.23 -43.04 57.94
C VAL A 351 -2.56 -43.73 57.59
N GLU A 352 -3.66 -42.98 57.60
CA GLU A 352 -5.02 -43.42 57.29
C GLU A 352 -5.54 -42.80 55.97
N ALA A 353 -4.65 -42.42 55.03
CA ALA A 353 -5.04 -41.78 53.76
C ALA A 353 -4.94 -42.75 52.58
N ASP A 354 -6.02 -42.93 51.83
CA ASP A 354 -6.09 -43.64 50.55
C ASP A 354 -6.76 -42.72 49.51
N TYR A 355 -5.97 -41.91 48.78
CA TYR A 355 -6.52 -40.95 47.81
C TYR A 355 -6.80 -41.53 46.42
N ASP A 356 -6.17 -42.65 46.02
CA ASP A 356 -6.54 -43.38 44.80
C ASP A 356 -7.73 -44.35 44.97
N ASP A 357 -8.22 -44.53 46.21
CA ASP A 357 -9.39 -45.33 46.62
C ASP A 357 -9.25 -46.83 46.22
N ASP A 358 -8.02 -47.33 46.34
CA ASP A 358 -7.55 -48.68 46.01
C ASP A 358 -7.94 -49.71 47.10
N GLY A 359 -8.08 -49.25 48.34
CA GLY A 359 -8.24 -50.07 49.54
C GLY A 359 -6.94 -50.26 50.35
N THR A 360 -5.89 -49.49 50.05
CA THR A 360 -4.56 -49.54 50.69
C THR A 360 -4.05 -48.13 50.94
N GLU A 361 -3.66 -47.84 52.18
CA GLU A 361 -3.21 -46.49 52.56
C GLU A 361 -1.93 -46.07 51.82
N ASP A 362 -1.90 -44.85 51.28
CA ASP A 362 -0.86 -44.24 50.42
C ASP A 362 0.57 -44.43 50.94
N LEU A 363 0.75 -44.33 52.26
CA LEU A 363 2.06 -44.47 52.92
C LEU A 363 2.53 -45.93 53.06
N LEU A 364 1.62 -46.88 52.91
CA LEU A 364 1.91 -48.31 52.89
C LEU A 364 2.12 -48.81 51.47
N GLN A 365 1.53 -48.13 50.47
CA GLN A 365 1.80 -48.37 49.06
C GLN A 365 3.26 -48.00 48.69
N ALA A 366 4.06 -49.01 48.37
CA ALA A 366 5.34 -48.81 47.71
C ALA A 366 5.11 -48.58 46.21
N HIS A 367 5.74 -47.57 45.60
CA HIS A 367 5.74 -47.40 44.15
C HIS A 367 6.23 -48.70 43.47
N PRO A 368 5.42 -49.36 42.64
CA PRO A 368 5.79 -50.67 42.11
C PRO A 368 6.89 -50.58 41.07
N THR A 369 7.71 -51.63 41.02
CA THR A 369 8.70 -51.83 39.95
C THR A 369 8.14 -52.78 38.91
N HIS A 370 8.26 -52.41 37.63
CA HIS A 370 7.56 -53.06 36.52
C HIS A 370 8.01 -54.51 36.27
N ARG A 371 7.34 -55.48 36.91
CA ARG A 371 7.59 -56.94 36.75
C ARG A 371 6.33 -57.82 36.68
N ALA A 372 5.13 -57.24 36.51
CA ALA A 372 3.85 -57.93 36.75
C ALA A 372 3.02 -58.33 35.51
N GLY A 373 3.54 -58.18 34.28
CA GLY A 373 2.95 -58.82 33.07
C GLY A 373 1.55 -58.33 32.65
N ARG A 374 1.11 -57.19 33.18
CA ARG A 374 0.03 -56.32 32.70
C ARG A 374 0.50 -54.88 32.90
N ALA A 375 -0.06 -53.94 32.15
CA ALA A 375 0.16 -52.52 32.40
C ALA A 375 -0.41 -52.19 33.80
N ASP A 376 0.50 -51.86 34.73
CA ASP A 376 0.23 -51.51 36.12
C ASP A 376 0.47 -50.01 36.29
N TRP A 377 -0.62 -49.26 36.37
CA TRP A 377 -0.63 -47.81 36.15
C TRP A 377 -0.26 -47.03 37.41
N SER A 378 -0.31 -47.68 38.57
CA SER A 378 0.23 -47.20 39.84
C SER A 378 1.73 -46.85 39.77
N ALA A 379 2.46 -47.33 38.75
CA ALA A 379 3.82 -46.85 38.43
C ALA A 379 3.88 -45.35 38.05
N PHE A 380 2.75 -44.75 37.67
CA PHE A 380 2.56 -43.31 37.42
C PHE A 380 1.83 -42.59 38.57
N SER A 381 1.59 -43.25 39.71
CA SER A 381 0.92 -42.58 40.85
C SER A 381 1.77 -41.44 41.39
N TYR A 382 1.14 -40.31 41.73
CA TYR A 382 1.82 -39.07 42.10
C TYR A 382 1.23 -38.45 43.37
N PHE A 383 2.06 -37.72 44.12
CA PHE A 383 1.61 -36.99 45.31
C PHE A 383 1.02 -35.62 44.95
N PHE A 384 -0.21 -35.32 45.39
CA PHE A 384 -0.94 -34.08 45.01
C PHE A 384 -0.30 -32.81 45.58
N GLU A 385 0.50 -32.90 46.64
CA GLU A 385 1.25 -31.76 47.18
C GLU A 385 2.37 -31.29 46.24
N LEU A 386 2.81 -32.18 45.34
CA LEU A 386 3.92 -31.94 44.41
C LEU A 386 3.47 -31.89 42.94
N HIS A 387 2.27 -32.39 42.62
CA HIS A 387 1.80 -32.55 41.24
C HIS A 387 0.32 -32.22 41.02
N ASP A 388 -0.03 -31.90 39.79
CA ASP A 388 -1.38 -32.06 39.26
C ASP A 388 -1.36 -32.91 37.99
N SER A 389 -2.53 -33.32 37.50
CA SER A 389 -2.67 -33.96 36.20
C SER A 389 -3.88 -33.41 35.44
N LEU A 390 -3.94 -33.67 34.13
CA LEU A 390 -5.08 -33.36 33.27
C LEU A 390 -5.11 -34.29 32.05
N TYR A 391 -6.30 -34.59 31.55
CA TYR A 391 -6.50 -35.30 30.29
C TYR A 391 -6.41 -34.36 29.08
N VAL A 392 -5.73 -34.82 28.03
CA VAL A 392 -5.68 -34.18 26.70
C VAL A 392 -6.42 -35.09 25.70
N PRO A 393 -7.59 -34.66 25.18
CA PRO A 393 -8.39 -35.46 24.26
C PRO A 393 -7.66 -35.90 22.98
N GLY A 394 -7.94 -37.12 22.54
CA GLY A 394 -7.43 -37.69 21.29
C GLY A 394 -7.93 -39.12 21.06
N THR A 395 -7.45 -39.77 20.00
CA THR A 395 -7.86 -41.12 19.58
C THR A 395 -6.66 -42.04 19.28
N PRO A 396 -5.95 -42.56 20.29
CA PRO A 396 -6.12 -42.32 21.73
C PRO A 396 -5.56 -40.97 22.22
N GLY A 397 -6.08 -40.50 23.35
CA GLY A 397 -5.66 -39.28 24.04
C GLY A 397 -4.39 -39.47 24.85
N GLN A 398 -4.13 -38.50 25.73
CA GLN A 398 -2.90 -38.41 26.52
C GLN A 398 -3.22 -37.94 27.94
N LEU A 399 -2.60 -38.56 28.95
CA LEU A 399 -2.58 -38.04 30.31
C LEU A 399 -1.35 -37.14 30.46
N VAL A 400 -1.50 -35.95 31.03
CA VAL A 400 -0.37 -35.08 31.41
C VAL A 400 -0.29 -35.06 32.93
N ILE A 401 0.87 -35.37 33.49
CA ILE A 401 1.20 -35.20 34.91
C ILE A 401 2.27 -34.11 35.01
N ARG A 402 2.07 -33.12 35.88
CA ARG A 402 2.88 -31.90 35.94
C ARG A 402 3.33 -31.58 37.36
N GLU A 403 4.57 -31.14 37.52
CA GLU A 403 5.08 -30.60 38.80
C GLU A 403 4.38 -29.28 39.16
N ARG A 404 3.81 -29.16 40.36
CA ARG A 404 3.24 -27.90 40.86
C ARG A 404 4.36 -26.91 41.16
N SER A 405 4.23 -25.68 40.65
CA SER A 405 5.25 -24.65 40.85
C SER A 405 5.34 -24.20 42.30
N ARG A 406 6.54 -24.31 42.88
CA ARG A 406 6.87 -23.90 44.25
C ARG A 406 6.85 -22.38 44.46
N CYS A 407 6.62 -21.60 43.40
CA CYS A 407 6.58 -20.14 43.43
C CYS A 407 5.18 -19.54 43.15
N SER A 408 4.20 -20.33 42.73
CA SER A 408 2.96 -19.78 42.16
C SER A 408 1.90 -19.41 43.21
N GLN A 409 1.85 -18.14 43.61
CA GLN A 409 0.73 -17.56 44.38
C GLN A 409 -0.48 -17.24 43.48
N VAL A 410 -1.05 -18.25 42.81
CA VAL A 410 -2.26 -18.10 41.97
C VAL A 410 -3.51 -17.90 42.84
N LEU A 411 -3.71 -16.68 43.34
CA LEU A 411 -4.96 -16.29 43.99
C LEU A 411 -6.15 -16.69 43.10
N ASP A 412 -6.95 -17.65 43.54
CA ASP A 412 -8.13 -18.06 42.79
C ASP A 412 -9.14 -16.91 42.75
N ALA A 413 -10.05 -16.91 41.75
CA ALA A 413 -10.81 -15.72 41.35
C ALA A 413 -11.74 -15.11 42.43
N GLY A 414 -11.87 -15.75 43.61
CA GLY A 414 -12.51 -15.19 44.80
C GLY A 414 -11.60 -14.37 45.73
N GLY A 415 -10.29 -14.33 45.48
CA GLY A 415 -9.30 -13.67 46.34
C GLY A 415 -8.89 -14.46 47.58
N ALA A 416 -9.09 -15.79 47.58
CA ALA A 416 -8.49 -16.69 48.55
C ALA A 416 -7.04 -17.03 48.14
N TRP A 417 -6.28 -17.60 49.08
CA TRP A 417 -4.90 -18.02 48.83
C TRP A 417 -4.86 -19.50 48.39
N PRO A 418 -4.17 -19.87 47.30
CA PRO A 418 -3.89 -21.27 46.99
C PRO A 418 -2.88 -21.79 48.00
N LEU A 419 -3.29 -22.76 48.82
CA LEU A 419 -2.52 -23.16 49.99
C LEU A 419 -2.04 -24.62 49.95
N VAL A 420 -1.13 -24.88 49.00
CA VAL A 420 0.00 -25.82 49.18
C VAL A 420 1.35 -25.23 48.71
N PRO A 421 1.73 -23.99 49.08
CA PRO A 421 3.15 -23.67 49.15
C PRO A 421 3.74 -24.49 50.31
N LEU A 422 4.72 -25.35 50.03
CA LEU A 422 5.61 -25.90 51.05
C LEU A 422 6.41 -24.73 51.67
N GLN A 423 5.86 -24.12 52.72
CA GLN A 423 6.43 -22.92 53.34
C GLN A 423 7.63 -23.27 54.22
N TYR A 424 8.81 -23.33 53.61
CA TYR A 424 10.07 -23.32 54.34
C TYR A 424 10.14 -22.05 55.21
N GLY A 425 10.00 -22.22 56.52
CA GLY A 425 9.97 -21.12 57.47
C GLY A 425 11.22 -20.23 57.36
N ALA A 426 11.07 -18.92 57.61
CA ALA A 426 12.05 -17.87 57.25
C ALA A 426 13.43 -17.92 57.96
N GLY A 427 13.81 -19.04 58.54
CA GLY A 427 15.17 -19.37 59.00
C GLY A 427 15.81 -20.58 58.30
N ALA A 428 15.10 -21.25 57.38
CA ALA A 428 15.66 -22.30 56.53
C ALA A 428 16.59 -21.68 55.47
N GLY A 429 17.80 -22.22 55.33
CA GLY A 429 18.74 -21.80 54.28
C GLY A 429 18.34 -22.32 52.89
N SER A 430 19.09 -21.90 51.86
CA SER A 430 18.94 -22.32 50.46
C SER A 430 19.36 -23.77 50.18
N HIS A 431 19.04 -24.70 51.09
CA HIS A 431 19.60 -26.06 51.12
C HIS A 431 19.12 -26.96 49.95
N TRP A 432 17.97 -26.63 49.35
CA TRP A 432 17.35 -27.39 48.25
C TRP A 432 18.13 -27.36 46.92
N ARG A 433 19.22 -26.59 46.82
CA ARG A 433 19.99 -26.43 45.59
C ARG A 433 21.07 -27.49 45.31
N HIS A 434 21.46 -28.32 46.28
CA HIS A 434 22.62 -29.22 46.16
C HIS A 434 22.24 -30.71 46.28
N CYS A 435 21.71 -31.30 45.20
CA CYS A 435 21.48 -32.74 45.11
C CYS A 435 21.82 -33.30 43.72
N ALA A 436 22.80 -34.20 43.66
CA ALA A 436 22.74 -35.31 42.70
C ALA A 436 21.83 -36.42 43.24
N ARG A 437 21.47 -37.39 42.40
CA ARG A 437 20.46 -38.41 42.71
C ARG A 437 21.11 -39.79 42.89
N GLN A 438 20.69 -40.54 43.91
CA GLN A 438 20.81 -42.00 43.96
C GLN A 438 19.53 -42.59 44.56
N ARG A 439 19.15 -43.77 44.05
CA ARG A 439 18.01 -44.56 44.53
C ARG A 439 18.21 -45.02 45.97
N ASP A 440 17.11 -45.13 46.72
CA ASP A 440 17.11 -45.75 48.06
C ASP A 440 17.46 -47.24 47.97
N ALA A 441 18.48 -47.68 48.70
CA ALA A 441 19.01 -49.05 48.62
C ALA A 441 18.01 -50.16 49.05
N ARG A 442 16.86 -49.80 49.61
CA ARG A 442 15.73 -50.75 49.86
C ARG A 442 14.94 -51.08 48.59
N PHE A 443 15.08 -50.26 47.55
CA PHE A 443 14.35 -50.35 46.27
C PHE A 443 15.30 -50.66 45.09
N ASP A 444 16.53 -51.09 45.39
CA ASP A 444 17.49 -51.62 44.43
C ASP A 444 17.04 -53.01 43.94
N PRO A 445 16.79 -53.22 42.63
CA PRO A 445 16.27 -54.48 42.11
C PRO A 445 17.31 -55.61 42.03
N ALA A 446 18.55 -55.43 42.50
CA ALA A 446 19.69 -56.31 42.18
C ALA A 446 20.24 -57.20 43.33
N PRO A 447 19.54 -58.26 43.78
CA PRO A 447 20.18 -59.43 44.38
C PRO A 447 20.70 -60.40 43.28
N ALA A 448 21.79 -60.02 42.61
CA ALA A 448 22.71 -60.89 41.87
C ALA A 448 22.21 -61.71 40.64
N SER A 449 21.01 -61.46 40.11
CA SER A 449 20.57 -61.96 38.79
C SER A 449 19.76 -60.90 38.05
N GLY A 450 20.30 -60.40 36.93
CA GLY A 450 19.86 -59.17 36.30
C GLY A 450 18.53 -59.27 35.54
N ASP A 451 17.67 -58.28 35.78
CA ASP A 451 16.56 -57.89 34.91
C ASP A 451 16.19 -56.43 35.29
N PRO A 452 16.51 -55.42 34.47
CA PRO A 452 16.33 -54.01 34.83
C PRO A 452 14.86 -53.59 34.68
N ALA A 453 14.20 -53.31 35.81
CA ALA A 453 12.82 -52.84 35.83
C ALA A 453 12.81 -51.33 36.15
N PRO A 454 12.46 -50.45 35.19
CA PRO A 454 12.41 -49.02 35.45
C PRO A 454 11.30 -48.71 36.47
N GLY A 455 11.70 -48.20 37.63
CA GLY A 455 10.80 -47.44 38.51
C GLY A 455 11.09 -45.95 38.31
N PHE A 456 10.08 -45.10 38.21
CA PHE A 456 10.24 -43.73 37.71
C PHE A 456 10.78 -42.69 38.73
N ASP A 457 11.42 -43.14 39.81
CA ASP A 457 12.43 -42.33 40.51
C ASP A 457 13.68 -42.21 39.62
N PHE A 458 13.81 -41.07 38.93
CA PHE A 458 14.75 -40.83 37.81
C PHE A 458 16.22 -40.72 38.22
N ALA A 459 16.76 -41.84 38.72
CA ALA A 459 18.13 -42.03 39.17
C ALA A 459 18.74 -43.36 38.63
N GLU A 460 18.52 -43.69 37.35
CA GLU A 460 19.16 -44.84 36.70
C GLU A 460 19.74 -44.47 35.32
N HIS A 461 20.90 -43.80 35.34
CA HIS A 461 21.83 -43.73 34.21
C HIS A 461 23.23 -44.15 34.69
N THR A 462 23.43 -45.47 34.85
CA THR A 462 24.73 -46.08 35.12
C THR A 462 25.35 -46.59 33.82
N CYS A 463 26.28 -45.82 33.26
CA CYS A 463 27.19 -46.32 32.23
C CYS A 463 28.44 -46.93 32.89
N GLU A 464 28.38 -48.20 33.31
CA GLU A 464 29.61 -48.93 33.61
C GLU A 464 30.44 -49.09 32.31
N GLY A 465 31.71 -48.67 32.34
CA GLY A 465 32.67 -49.09 31.32
C GLY A 465 32.81 -48.20 30.06
N GLY A 466 32.48 -46.91 30.12
CA GLY A 466 33.08 -45.89 29.24
C GLY A 466 32.88 -46.06 27.72
N GLY A 467 31.70 -45.71 27.22
CA GLY A 467 31.39 -45.50 25.80
C GLY A 467 30.34 -44.39 25.65
N ALA A 468 30.29 -43.72 24.50
CA ALA A 468 29.38 -42.58 24.27
C ALA A 468 28.03 -43.01 23.67
N CYS A 469 27.00 -42.19 23.89
CA CYS A 469 25.68 -42.28 23.25
C CYS A 469 25.32 -40.91 22.65
N GLU A 470 24.68 -40.87 21.48
CA GLU A 470 24.34 -39.64 20.76
C GLU A 470 22.84 -39.26 20.86
N VAL A 471 22.62 -38.09 21.45
CA VAL A 471 21.61 -37.02 21.20
C VAL A 471 20.66 -37.21 19.98
N PRO A 472 19.34 -37.01 20.13
CA PRO A 472 18.66 -35.82 19.53
C PRO A 472 17.47 -35.20 20.33
N VAL A 473 16.97 -34.05 19.84
CA VAL A 473 15.87 -33.18 20.36
C VAL A 473 14.66 -33.18 19.35
N PRO A 474 13.47 -32.49 19.47
CA PRO A 474 13.30 -31.00 19.58
C PRO A 474 12.13 -30.42 20.48
N PRO A 475 10.99 -29.78 20.05
CA PRO A 475 10.72 -28.35 20.40
C PRO A 475 9.29 -27.87 20.84
N VAL A 476 9.18 -26.54 21.13
CA VAL A 476 7.99 -25.59 21.19
C VAL A 476 6.91 -25.73 22.31
N GLU A 477 6.08 -24.74 22.75
CA GLU A 477 5.81 -23.29 22.46
C GLU A 477 5.23 -22.54 23.76
N PRO A 478 4.65 -21.28 23.81
CA PRO A 478 4.80 -20.36 24.96
C PRO A 478 3.51 -19.67 25.53
N ALA A 479 3.70 -18.65 26.41
CA ALA A 479 2.80 -17.52 26.77
C ALA A 479 1.44 -17.78 27.51
N PRO A 480 0.72 -16.77 28.08
CA PRO A 480 1.11 -15.42 28.58
C PRO A 480 0.75 -15.19 30.09
N GLY A 481 1.06 -14.01 30.68
CA GLY A 481 0.48 -13.53 31.97
C GLY A 481 1.43 -12.69 32.86
N SER A 482 0.92 -11.80 33.72
CA SER A 482 1.72 -10.78 34.45
C SER A 482 1.56 -10.71 35.99
N ASP A 483 2.50 -9.97 36.61
CA ASP A 483 2.54 -9.38 37.96
C ASP A 483 2.98 -10.26 39.15
N GLU A 484 4.04 -9.82 39.86
CA GLU A 484 4.82 -10.64 40.82
C GLU A 484 4.99 -9.98 42.22
N PRO A 485 4.79 -10.76 43.31
CA PRO A 485 5.32 -10.51 44.66
C PRO A 485 6.41 -11.54 45.09
N PRO A 486 7.24 -11.22 46.12
CA PRO A 486 8.51 -11.92 46.41
C PRO A 486 8.39 -13.21 47.27
N LEU A 487 9.36 -14.14 47.33
CA LEU A 487 10.59 -14.40 46.53
C LEU A 487 11.14 -15.81 46.91
N HIS A 488 11.13 -16.81 46.02
CA HIS A 488 11.68 -18.16 46.33
C HIS A 488 12.55 -18.77 45.20
N GLY A 489 13.62 -18.08 44.82
CA GLY A 489 14.79 -18.70 44.16
C GLY A 489 14.68 -19.01 42.66
N LEU A 490 13.54 -19.46 42.12
CA LEU A 490 13.29 -19.38 40.67
C LEU A 490 13.12 -17.90 40.28
N CYS A 491 12.34 -17.14 41.05
CA CYS A 491 12.23 -15.67 41.03
C CYS A 491 13.54 -14.89 41.32
N GLN A 492 14.71 -15.53 41.28
CA GLN A 492 16.02 -14.87 41.34
C GLN A 492 16.80 -14.98 40.02
N ILE A 493 16.44 -15.94 39.18
CA ILE A 493 16.83 -15.96 37.77
C ILE A 493 15.95 -14.90 37.09
N ARG A 494 16.56 -13.85 36.53
CA ARG A 494 15.79 -12.88 35.72
C ARG A 494 15.32 -13.59 34.45
N ALA A 495 14.20 -13.16 33.87
CA ALA A 495 13.56 -13.80 32.72
C ALA A 495 14.37 -13.77 31.39
N TRP A 496 15.68 -13.55 31.44
CA TRP A 496 16.61 -13.38 30.32
C TRP A 496 17.76 -14.41 30.34
N GLU A 497 17.78 -15.35 31.30
CA GLU A 497 18.74 -16.46 31.37
C GLU A 497 18.08 -17.76 30.88
N SER A 498 18.29 -18.12 29.60
CA SER A 498 17.75 -19.34 28.98
C SER A 498 18.56 -20.59 29.38
N ALA A 499 17.94 -21.49 30.14
CA ALA A 499 18.57 -22.70 30.68
C ALA A 499 18.34 -23.94 29.78
N GLU A 500 18.60 -23.81 28.47
CA GLU A 500 17.96 -24.68 27.46
C GLU A 500 18.68 -26.01 27.17
N ASP A 501 20.02 -26.09 27.21
CA ASP A 501 20.79 -27.26 26.76
C ASP A 501 20.85 -28.47 27.74
N ALA A 502 19.96 -28.54 28.72
CA ALA A 502 19.81 -29.73 29.56
C ALA A 502 18.38 -29.94 30.10
N TRP A 503 17.81 -31.12 29.85
CA TRP A 503 16.62 -31.59 30.56
C TRP A 503 16.99 -31.85 32.03
N ARG A 504 16.69 -30.91 32.93
CA ARG A 504 16.98 -31.07 34.37
C ARG A 504 16.01 -32.04 35.06
N GLY A 505 14.92 -32.39 34.39
CA GLY A 505 14.04 -33.52 34.70
C GLY A 505 12.98 -33.25 35.77
N PHE A 506 12.28 -34.32 36.16
CA PHE A 506 11.40 -34.38 37.34
C PHE A 506 12.27 -34.44 38.61
N GLY A 507 13.03 -33.36 38.83
CA GLY A 507 14.29 -33.43 39.55
C GLY A 507 14.17 -33.36 41.06
N HIS A 508 13.05 -32.86 41.58
CA HIS A 508 12.89 -32.56 43.00
C HIS A 508 12.35 -33.74 43.82
N HIS A 509 11.66 -34.73 43.24
CA HIS A 509 11.04 -35.83 44.04
C HIS A 509 12.08 -36.70 44.75
N SER A 510 13.26 -36.90 44.16
CA SER A 510 14.39 -37.57 44.84
C SER A 510 14.97 -36.78 46.03
N GLN A 511 14.64 -35.49 46.17
CA GLN A 511 15.06 -34.64 47.31
C GLN A 511 14.06 -34.66 48.48
N PHE A 512 12.78 -34.93 48.21
CA PHE A 512 11.69 -34.88 49.18
C PHE A 512 11.04 -36.26 49.26
N LYS A 513 11.39 -37.02 50.30
CA LYS A 513 10.73 -38.30 50.57
C LYS A 513 9.56 -38.09 51.52
N CYS A 514 8.38 -38.55 51.13
CA CYS A 514 7.30 -38.77 52.08
C CYS A 514 7.75 -39.89 53.04
N LEU A 515 7.67 -39.66 54.36
CA LEU A 515 8.10 -40.64 55.36
C LEU A 515 7.14 -40.67 56.56
N LEU A 516 7.05 -41.86 57.16
CA LEU A 516 6.56 -42.04 58.53
C LEU A 516 7.75 -42.01 59.49
N VAL A 517 7.70 -41.16 60.51
CA VAL A 517 8.70 -41.10 61.57
C VAL A 517 8.44 -42.22 62.57
N GLY A 518 9.43 -43.09 62.79
CA GLY A 518 9.34 -44.23 63.71
C GLY A 518 10.19 -45.44 63.30
N ASP A 519 10.12 -46.49 64.11
CA ASP A 519 10.81 -47.78 63.90
C ASP A 519 9.89 -48.85 63.23
N GLU A 520 8.71 -48.45 62.73
CA GLU A 520 7.72 -49.37 62.15
C GLU A 520 8.19 -50.02 60.82
N PRO A 521 7.82 -51.28 60.53
CA PRO A 521 8.36 -52.04 59.40
C PRO A 521 7.66 -51.73 58.06
N VAL A 522 7.35 -50.46 57.79
CA VAL A 522 6.66 -49.99 56.57
C VAL A 522 7.68 -49.40 55.55
N PRO A 523 7.38 -49.38 54.24
CA PRO A 523 8.36 -49.04 53.20
C PRO A 523 9.03 -47.67 53.41
N HIS A 524 8.23 -46.68 53.82
CA HIS A 524 8.63 -45.28 53.97
C HIS A 524 8.94 -44.88 55.43
N ALA A 525 9.28 -45.82 56.30
CA ALA A 525 9.67 -45.50 57.68
C ALA A 525 11.10 -44.93 57.79
N ALA A 526 11.30 -44.01 58.75
CA ALA A 526 12.61 -43.54 59.20
C ALA A 526 12.63 -43.21 60.71
N PRO A 527 13.66 -43.61 61.48
CA PRO A 527 13.71 -43.42 62.93
C PRO A 527 13.92 -41.95 63.33
N GLU A 528 13.36 -41.53 64.47
CA GLU A 528 13.50 -40.15 65.03
C GLU A 528 14.96 -39.64 65.03
N LEU A 529 15.93 -40.53 65.29
CA LEU A 529 17.36 -40.24 65.33
C LEU A 529 17.95 -39.74 63.99
N ALA A 530 17.28 -39.94 62.86
CA ALA A 530 17.71 -39.42 61.56
C ALA A 530 17.60 -37.89 61.47
N PHE A 531 16.78 -37.27 62.34
CA PHE A 531 16.40 -35.86 62.31
C PHE A 531 17.08 -35.00 63.42
N ASP A 532 17.92 -35.59 64.29
CA ASP A 532 18.66 -34.88 65.37
C ASP A 532 19.52 -33.72 64.78
N PRO A 533 19.24 -32.43 65.04
CA PRO A 533 20.00 -31.32 64.45
C PRO A 533 21.48 -31.27 64.83
N ALA A 534 21.94 -32.11 65.78
CA ALA A 534 23.34 -32.25 66.18
C ALA A 534 24.03 -33.53 65.68
N ARG A 535 23.33 -34.44 64.97
CA ARG A 535 23.89 -35.74 64.49
C ARG A 535 23.25 -36.33 63.22
N GLY A 536 21.98 -36.02 62.99
CA GLY A 536 21.18 -36.49 61.89
C GLY A 536 21.54 -35.83 60.57
N SER A 537 20.94 -36.34 59.50
CA SER A 537 21.18 -35.91 58.12
C SER A 537 19.90 -35.44 57.43
N LEU A 538 18.76 -35.41 58.13
CA LEU A 538 17.47 -35.03 57.58
C LEU A 538 16.87 -33.84 58.31
N GLU A 539 16.12 -33.03 57.58
CA GLU A 539 15.28 -31.94 58.06
C GLU A 539 13.84 -32.24 57.61
N PHE A 540 12.88 -32.14 58.53
CA PHE A 540 11.53 -32.68 58.35
C PHE A 540 10.48 -31.56 58.28
N GLN A 541 9.60 -31.65 57.28
CA GLN A 541 8.38 -30.87 57.16
C GLN A 541 7.23 -31.78 57.59
N GLU A 542 6.72 -31.57 58.81
CA GLU A 542 5.70 -32.41 59.42
C GLU A 542 4.32 -32.01 58.87
N CYS A 543 3.72 -32.90 58.09
CA CYS A 543 2.47 -32.65 57.37
C CYS A 543 1.30 -33.27 58.14
N HIS A 544 0.44 -32.42 58.70
CA HIS A 544 -0.68 -32.82 59.54
C HIS A 544 -2.02 -32.67 58.82
N ALA A 545 -2.76 -33.78 58.65
CA ALA A 545 -4.21 -33.78 58.54
C ALA A 545 -4.85 -33.78 59.95
N GLY A 546 -4.71 -32.67 60.69
CA GLY A 546 -5.17 -32.58 62.07
C GLY A 546 -6.69 -32.70 62.23
N ALA A 547 -7.16 -32.98 63.46
CA ALA A 547 -8.60 -33.11 63.78
C ALA A 547 -9.47 -31.84 63.57
N GLY A 548 -8.90 -30.79 62.99
CA GLY A 548 -9.54 -29.57 62.49
C GLY A 548 -9.50 -29.41 60.97
N THR A 549 -9.26 -30.49 60.20
CA THR A 549 -9.37 -30.59 58.71
C THR A 549 -8.44 -29.73 57.84
N GLU A 550 -7.70 -28.79 58.42
CA GLU A 550 -6.71 -27.95 57.73
C GLU A 550 -5.41 -28.73 57.42
N LEU A 551 -4.93 -28.66 56.18
CA LEU A 551 -3.62 -29.22 55.79
C LEU A 551 -2.49 -28.24 56.12
N ARG A 552 -1.52 -28.66 56.94
CA ARG A 552 -0.28 -27.89 57.17
C ARG A 552 0.94 -28.79 57.13
N CYS A 553 1.98 -28.33 56.43
CA CYS A 553 3.34 -28.85 56.57
C CYS A 553 4.18 -27.81 57.32
N ASP A 554 4.48 -28.08 58.60
CA ASP A 554 5.25 -27.19 59.48
C ASP A 554 6.71 -27.68 59.61
N VAL A 555 7.69 -26.77 59.67
CA VAL A 555 9.11 -27.14 59.86
C VAL A 555 9.30 -27.74 61.26
N SER A 556 9.49 -29.05 61.34
CA SER A 556 9.62 -29.79 62.60
C SER A 556 11.06 -30.27 62.80
N PRO A 557 11.89 -29.55 63.58
CA PRO A 557 13.29 -29.96 63.83
C PRO A 557 13.41 -31.15 64.80
N PHE A 558 12.30 -31.66 65.33
CA PHE A 558 12.23 -32.81 66.25
C PHE A 558 10.87 -33.52 66.10
N PRO A 559 10.60 -34.20 64.96
CA PRO A 559 9.35 -34.91 64.76
C PRO A 559 9.24 -36.13 65.67
N THR A 560 8.02 -36.54 65.99
CA THR A 560 7.72 -37.66 66.90
C THR A 560 7.41 -38.95 66.17
N ALA A 561 7.63 -40.09 66.83
CA ALA A 561 7.13 -41.38 66.33
C ALA A 561 5.60 -41.34 66.08
N GLY A 562 5.19 -41.65 64.85
CA GLY A 562 3.82 -41.52 64.35
C GLY A 562 3.57 -40.30 63.45
N SER A 563 4.52 -39.35 63.36
CA SER A 563 4.41 -38.17 62.50
C SER A 563 4.64 -38.52 61.02
N VAL A 564 3.83 -37.94 60.14
CA VAL A 564 3.91 -38.06 58.67
C VAL A 564 4.45 -36.76 58.07
N GLY A 565 5.18 -36.82 56.95
CA GLY A 565 5.58 -35.62 56.23
C GLY A 565 6.78 -35.80 55.28
N TRP A 566 7.24 -34.67 54.74
CA TRP A 566 8.31 -34.62 53.74
C TRP A 566 9.68 -34.39 54.39
N ALA A 567 10.63 -35.29 54.15
CA ALA A 567 12.03 -35.16 54.60
C ALA A 567 12.98 -34.74 53.48
N ALA A 568 13.91 -33.85 53.79
CA ALA A 568 14.99 -33.40 52.90
C ALA A 568 16.37 -33.46 53.61
N VAL A 569 17.48 -33.41 52.86
CA VAL A 569 18.83 -33.73 53.38
C VAL A 569 19.63 -32.50 53.84
N ARG A 570 20.26 -32.58 55.02
CA ARG A 570 21.12 -31.55 55.63
C ARG A 570 22.60 -31.99 55.64
N TYR A 571 23.45 -31.26 54.91
CA TYR A 571 24.91 -31.44 54.93
C TYR A 571 25.54 -30.69 56.11
N VAL A 572 26.31 -31.38 56.96
CA VAL A 572 26.99 -30.76 58.13
C VAL A 572 28.42 -31.24 58.42
N ASP A 573 28.92 -32.29 57.74
CA ASP A 573 30.33 -32.71 57.86
C ASP A 573 30.77 -33.49 56.59
N ALA A 574 31.91 -33.10 55.99
CA ALA A 574 32.43 -33.65 54.73
C ALA A 574 33.07 -35.06 54.88
N THR A 575 32.73 -35.79 55.95
CA THR A 575 33.35 -37.06 56.32
C THR A 575 32.36 -38.22 56.52
N ARG A 576 31.08 -38.02 56.20
CA ARG A 576 30.06 -39.09 56.20
C ARG A 576 29.23 -39.08 54.93
N ASN A 577 29.42 -40.13 54.12
CA ASN A 577 28.53 -40.46 53.02
C ASN A 577 27.16 -40.87 53.59
N VAL A 578 26.25 -39.92 53.69
CA VAL A 578 24.82 -40.19 53.51
C VAL A 578 24.69 -40.61 52.04
N ALA A 579 24.14 -41.79 51.76
CA ALA A 579 24.10 -42.31 50.40
C ALA A 579 23.18 -41.43 49.51
N GLY A 580 23.69 -40.99 48.35
CA GLY A 580 22.92 -40.20 47.38
C GLY A 580 23.19 -38.69 47.30
N CYS A 581 24.42 -38.23 47.54
CA CYS A 581 24.79 -36.81 47.48
C CYS A 581 26.17 -36.58 46.79
N VAL A 582 26.43 -35.39 46.24
CA VAL A 582 27.62 -35.06 45.39
C VAL A 582 28.25 -33.71 45.73
N ASP A 583 29.54 -33.58 45.39
CA ASP A 583 30.38 -32.38 45.48
C ASP A 583 30.49 -31.69 44.10
N GLU A 584 30.05 -30.43 44.02
CA GLU A 584 30.03 -29.64 42.78
C GLU A 584 31.36 -28.92 42.50
N SER A 585 32.30 -28.86 43.45
CA SER A 585 33.57 -28.12 43.32
C SER A 585 34.54 -28.67 42.26
N GLN A 586 34.19 -29.78 41.63
CA GLN A 586 34.99 -30.47 40.62
C GLN A 586 34.53 -30.18 39.17
N TRP A 587 33.53 -29.30 38.97
CA TRP A 587 32.90 -29.04 37.67
C TRP A 587 32.86 -27.53 37.31
N PRO A 588 34.00 -26.92 36.92
CA PRO A 588 34.07 -25.48 36.58
C PRO A 588 33.26 -25.08 35.33
N GLU A 589 32.84 -26.06 34.55
CA GLU A 589 32.04 -25.94 33.32
C GLU A 589 30.59 -25.44 33.57
N LEU A 590 30.23 -25.17 34.82
CA LEU A 590 28.90 -24.72 35.24
C LEU A 590 28.70 -23.19 35.21
N CYS A 591 29.75 -22.37 34.99
CA CYS A 591 29.54 -20.98 34.51
C CYS A 591 29.14 -21.03 33.02
N PRO A 592 28.14 -20.26 32.56
CA PRO A 592 27.67 -20.32 31.18
C PRO A 592 28.76 -19.93 30.15
N PRO A 593 28.90 -20.66 29.03
CA PRO A 593 30.04 -20.56 28.11
C PRO A 593 29.95 -19.40 27.11
N SER A 594 29.78 -18.16 27.59
CA SER A 594 29.82 -16.94 26.75
C SER A 594 31.15 -16.16 26.83
N SER A 595 32.05 -16.53 27.74
CA SER A 595 33.34 -15.86 27.92
C SER A 595 34.47 -16.51 27.11
N ALA A 596 34.57 -16.14 25.84
CA ALA A 596 35.84 -16.18 25.12
C ALA A 596 36.81 -15.15 25.77
N THR A 597 37.45 -15.57 26.86
CA THR A 597 38.22 -14.81 27.87
C THR A 597 37.37 -14.09 28.94
N GLY A 598 37.61 -14.50 30.20
CA GLY A 598 37.01 -13.96 31.45
C GLY A 598 37.27 -14.96 32.59
N PHE A 599 37.71 -14.51 33.77
CA PHE A 599 38.17 -15.38 34.87
C PHE A 599 37.26 -15.33 36.11
N VAL A 600 37.33 -16.38 36.94
CA VAL A 600 36.71 -16.45 38.28
C VAL A 600 37.38 -15.44 39.23
N GLU A 601 36.60 -14.68 40.01
CA GLU A 601 37.13 -13.64 40.90
C GLU A 601 37.67 -14.16 42.25
N ALA A 602 36.95 -15.06 42.96
CA ALA A 602 37.39 -15.55 44.27
C ALA A 602 36.81 -16.93 44.68
N PHE A 603 37.40 -17.53 45.72
CA PHE A 603 36.86 -18.68 46.48
C PHE A 603 36.71 -18.27 47.94
N ALA A 604 35.57 -18.54 48.60
CA ALA A 604 35.37 -18.19 50.01
C ALA A 604 34.44 -19.11 50.82
N ASP A 605 35.03 -19.72 51.86
CA ASP A 605 34.43 -19.92 53.20
C ASP A 605 33.26 -20.93 53.39
N ALA A 606 33.22 -21.55 54.58
CA ALA A 606 32.23 -22.57 54.96
C ALA A 606 30.84 -22.01 55.33
N SER A 607 30.65 -20.69 55.29
CA SER A 607 29.35 -20.03 55.48
C SER A 607 28.55 -19.82 54.18
N ASP A 608 29.18 -19.95 53.00
CA ASP A 608 28.54 -19.82 51.68
C ASP A 608 28.46 -21.18 50.92
N PHE A 609 28.57 -22.29 51.66
CA PHE A 609 28.32 -23.69 51.24
C PHE A 609 29.00 -24.20 49.96
N GLY A 610 30.00 -23.49 49.42
CA GLY A 610 30.72 -23.85 48.19
C GLY A 610 30.33 -23.06 46.93
N ARG A 611 29.60 -21.94 47.09
CA ARG A 611 29.13 -21.07 46.02
C ARG A 611 30.20 -20.65 45.00
N LEU A 612 29.80 -20.64 43.73
CA LEU A 612 30.58 -20.18 42.58
C LEU A 612 30.10 -18.77 42.14
N GLU A 613 31.02 -17.90 41.68
CA GLU A 613 30.70 -16.56 41.17
C GLU A 613 31.24 -16.35 39.74
N CYS A 614 30.39 -15.88 38.82
CA CYS A 614 30.70 -15.56 37.41
C CYS A 614 30.33 -14.08 37.13
N GLY A 615 31.06 -13.36 36.25
CA GLY A 615 30.78 -11.93 35.95
C GLY A 615 31.52 -11.35 34.74
N CYS A 616 31.20 -10.10 34.36
CA CYS A 616 31.79 -9.38 33.21
C CYS A 616 32.79 -8.29 33.63
N ASP A 617 33.88 -8.14 32.86
CA ASP A 617 34.97 -7.16 33.08
C ASP A 617 34.72 -5.82 32.35
N GLY A 618 33.47 -5.29 32.41
CA GLY A 618 33.07 -4.13 31.62
C GLY A 618 31.67 -3.57 31.93
N ALA A 619 31.27 -2.53 31.18
CA ALA A 619 29.93 -1.96 31.26
C ALA A 619 28.99 -2.64 30.25
N GLU A 620 27.75 -2.90 30.67
CA GLU A 620 26.71 -3.50 29.85
C GLU A 620 26.39 -2.63 28.60
N ILE A 621 26.32 -3.28 27.43
CA ILE A 621 25.92 -2.66 26.17
C ILE A 621 24.44 -2.96 25.94
N VAL A 622 23.68 -1.98 25.46
CA VAL A 622 22.30 -2.21 25.04
C VAL A 622 22.31 -2.74 23.61
N PHE A 623 21.71 -3.91 23.43
CA PHE A 623 21.46 -4.55 22.15
C PHE A 623 19.97 -4.53 21.85
N TYR A 624 19.62 -4.45 20.57
CA TYR A 624 18.26 -4.38 20.04
C TYR A 624 18.09 -5.53 19.06
N ARG A 625 16.94 -6.20 19.07
CA ARG A 625 16.73 -7.37 18.21
C ARG A 625 16.68 -6.93 16.74
N ASP A 626 17.58 -7.50 15.96
CA ASP A 626 17.81 -7.23 14.53
C ASP A 626 17.36 -8.51 13.80
N ALA A 627 16.23 -8.42 13.10
CA ALA A 627 15.45 -9.57 12.66
C ALA A 627 15.64 -9.94 11.17
N ASP A 628 16.24 -9.02 10.42
CA ASP A 628 16.49 -9.02 8.98
C ASP A 628 17.98 -8.80 8.63
N GLU A 629 18.82 -8.54 9.64
CA GLU A 629 20.29 -8.50 9.61
C GLU A 629 20.94 -7.23 9.03
N ASP A 630 20.28 -6.06 9.13
CA ASP A 630 20.81 -4.79 8.59
C ASP A 630 21.70 -3.96 9.56
N GLY A 631 21.75 -4.33 10.84
CA GLY A 631 22.55 -3.67 11.87
C GLY A 631 21.80 -2.66 12.74
N PHE A 632 20.48 -2.57 12.62
CA PHE A 632 19.56 -1.83 13.49
C PHE A 632 18.52 -2.77 14.10
N GLY A 633 17.81 -2.34 15.14
CA GLY A 633 16.78 -3.18 15.76
C GLY A 633 15.69 -2.40 16.49
N ASP A 634 14.59 -3.08 16.77
CA ASP A 634 13.40 -2.50 17.41
C ASP A 634 13.74 -1.92 18.78
N ALA A 635 13.43 -0.65 18.99
CA ALA A 635 13.64 0.04 20.26
C ALA A 635 12.81 -0.54 21.43
N ALA A 636 11.72 -1.27 21.12
CA ALA A 636 10.91 -2.00 22.08
C ALA A 636 11.56 -3.33 22.51
N ASP A 637 12.15 -4.08 21.58
CA ASP A 637 12.81 -5.37 21.84
C ASP A 637 14.32 -5.22 22.05
N ARG A 638 14.72 -5.03 23.32
CA ARG A 638 16.11 -4.76 23.69
C ARG A 638 16.56 -5.57 24.92
N VAL A 639 17.83 -5.93 24.90
CA VAL A 639 18.53 -6.69 25.95
C VAL A 639 19.82 -5.96 26.36
N LEU A 640 20.29 -6.16 27.59
CA LEU A 640 21.62 -5.71 28.01
C LEU A 640 22.56 -6.92 28.03
N ALA A 641 23.72 -6.80 27.37
CA ALA A 641 24.73 -7.86 27.32
C ALA A 641 26.15 -7.29 27.26
N CYS A 642 27.15 -8.12 27.58
CA CYS A 642 28.57 -7.72 27.57
C CYS A 642 29.21 -7.87 26.16
N VAL A 643 28.59 -8.66 25.29
CA VAL A 643 28.91 -8.89 23.87
C VAL A 643 27.59 -9.17 23.12
N GLU A 644 27.61 -9.14 21.79
CA GLU A 644 26.41 -9.41 20.97
C GLU A 644 25.85 -10.82 21.26
N PRO A 645 24.57 -10.97 21.64
CA PRO A 645 23.99 -12.25 22.05
C PRO A 645 23.57 -13.10 20.84
N THR A 646 24.51 -13.36 19.93
CA THR A 646 24.36 -14.14 18.68
C THR A 646 23.89 -15.59 18.85
N HIS A 647 23.80 -16.08 20.09
CA HIS A 647 23.27 -17.39 20.47
C HIS A 647 21.74 -17.43 20.60
N LEU A 648 21.06 -16.28 20.65
CA LEU A 648 19.59 -16.17 20.75
C LEU A 648 18.84 -16.42 19.42
N GLY A 649 19.50 -17.01 18.42
CA GLY A 649 18.90 -17.33 17.11
C GLY A 649 18.53 -16.13 16.22
N ALA A 650 18.78 -14.90 16.66
CA ALA A 650 18.62 -13.66 15.91
C ALA A 650 19.91 -12.84 15.92
N ARG A 651 20.03 -11.83 15.03
CA ARG A 651 21.09 -10.82 15.15
C ARG A 651 20.69 -9.77 16.17
N PHE A 652 21.68 -9.00 16.62
CA PHE A 652 21.44 -7.95 17.61
C PHE A 652 22.26 -6.70 17.30
N ALA A 653 21.56 -5.66 16.86
CA ALA A 653 22.13 -4.34 16.67
C ALA A 653 22.53 -3.69 17.99
N THR A 654 23.57 -2.84 17.97
CA THR A 654 23.86 -1.90 19.07
C THR A 654 23.16 -0.54 18.89
N VAL A 655 22.34 -0.41 17.85
CA VAL A 655 21.66 0.83 17.47
C VAL A 655 20.16 0.57 17.33
N ALA A 656 19.37 1.34 18.06
CA ALA A 656 17.91 1.26 18.04
C ALA A 656 17.30 2.06 16.88
N GLY A 657 16.06 1.73 16.55
CA GLY A 657 15.15 2.64 15.84
C GLY A 657 14.73 2.18 14.46
N ASP A 658 15.05 0.93 14.10
CA ASP A 658 14.32 0.23 13.06
C ASP A 658 12.79 0.35 13.31
N CYS A 659 12.06 0.53 12.22
CA CYS A 659 10.63 0.79 12.16
C CYS A 659 9.85 -0.23 11.33
N ALA A 660 10.53 -1.22 10.73
CA ALA A 660 9.97 -2.29 9.93
C ALA A 660 10.79 -3.58 10.13
N PRO A 661 10.72 -4.27 11.30
CA PRO A 661 11.66 -5.33 11.73
C PRO A 661 11.51 -6.68 10.98
N SER A 662 11.57 -6.62 9.65
CA SER A 662 11.44 -7.69 8.66
C SER A 662 11.76 -7.23 7.21
N ASP A 663 12.29 -6.03 7.03
CA ASP A 663 12.59 -5.37 5.75
C ASP A 663 13.96 -4.67 5.82
N PRO A 664 15.07 -5.34 5.44
CA PRO A 664 16.44 -4.85 5.64
C PRO A 664 16.83 -3.66 4.75
N ASP A 665 15.90 -3.14 3.94
CA ASP A 665 16.03 -1.86 3.24
C ASP A 665 15.47 -0.67 4.08
N ALA A 666 14.93 -0.89 5.29
CA ALA A 666 14.10 0.07 6.04
C ALA A 666 14.54 0.34 7.50
N HIS A 667 15.77 0.87 7.66
CA HIS A 667 16.42 1.14 8.95
C HIS A 667 17.03 2.56 9.08
N PRO A 668 17.37 3.06 10.30
CA PRO A 668 17.90 4.41 10.54
C PRO A 668 19.19 4.88 9.83
N SER A 669 19.81 4.08 8.96
CA SER A 669 20.82 4.55 8.01
C SER A 669 20.57 4.13 6.55
N ALA A 670 19.40 3.59 6.23
CA ALA A 670 18.97 3.35 4.86
C ALA A 670 18.95 4.66 4.06
N PRO A 671 19.36 4.66 2.77
CA PRO A 671 19.24 5.83 1.92
C PRO A 671 17.77 6.10 1.54
N ASP A 672 17.07 6.91 2.33
CA ASP A 672 15.70 7.30 1.99
C ASP A 672 15.64 8.57 1.12
N VAL A 673 15.05 8.43 -0.07
CA VAL A 673 14.79 9.48 -1.04
C VAL A 673 13.31 9.40 -1.46
N PRO A 674 12.55 10.50 -1.49
CA PRO A 674 11.09 10.40 -1.57
C PRO A 674 10.56 9.62 -2.78
N ASP A 675 9.79 8.56 -2.54
CA ASP A 675 9.50 7.52 -3.54
C ASP A 675 7.99 7.32 -3.83
N PRO A 676 7.58 6.58 -4.89
CA PRO A 676 6.17 6.33 -5.19
C PRO A 676 5.39 5.57 -4.10
N ALA A 677 5.98 4.57 -3.45
CA ALA A 677 5.36 3.79 -2.38
C ALA A 677 5.11 4.62 -1.11
N SER A 678 5.84 5.73 -0.94
CA SER A 678 5.80 6.63 0.22
C SER A 678 6.24 5.94 1.52
N LEU A 679 7.30 5.13 1.42
CA LEU A 679 7.92 4.43 2.54
C LEU A 679 8.92 5.35 3.25
N ASP A 680 8.91 5.31 4.59
CA ASP A 680 9.89 5.93 5.47
C ASP A 680 10.99 4.88 5.71
N ARG A 681 12.01 4.86 4.85
CA ARG A 681 13.09 3.85 4.95
C ARG A 681 14.10 4.20 6.02
N ASN A 682 14.33 5.48 6.31
CA ASN A 682 15.34 5.87 7.30
C ASN A 682 14.76 6.03 8.72
N CYS A 683 13.51 5.61 8.93
CA CYS A 683 12.80 5.59 10.20
C CYS A 683 12.79 6.92 10.97
N ASP A 684 12.95 8.07 10.30
CA ASP A 684 13.01 9.38 10.95
C ASP A 684 11.62 10.07 11.09
N GLY A 685 10.58 9.38 10.64
CA GLY A 685 9.18 9.78 10.73
C GLY A 685 8.71 10.56 9.51
N ILE A 686 9.31 10.34 8.34
CA ILE A 686 8.91 10.88 7.03
C ILE A 686 9.57 10.13 5.85
N ASP A 687 8.81 9.95 4.78
CA ASP A 687 9.25 9.52 3.44
C ASP A 687 10.27 10.51 2.84
N GLY A 688 11.55 10.12 2.91
CA GLY A 688 12.77 10.85 2.55
C GLY A 688 13.51 11.53 3.72
N ASP A 689 14.85 11.43 3.77
CA ASP A 689 15.68 11.89 4.91
C ASP A 689 15.41 13.36 5.32
N LEU A 690 14.98 13.55 6.56
CA LEU A 690 14.73 14.85 7.20
C LEU A 690 15.92 15.82 7.15
N ARG A 691 17.14 15.30 7.04
CA ARG A 691 18.38 16.09 6.90
C ARG A 691 18.56 16.65 5.49
N ASP A 692 18.01 15.98 4.47
CA ASP A 692 18.04 16.37 3.06
C ASP A 692 16.69 16.85 2.51
N LEU A 693 15.75 17.20 3.41
CA LEU A 693 14.46 17.80 3.07
C LEU A 693 14.35 19.28 3.47
N ILE A 694 13.96 20.13 2.51
CA ILE A 694 13.41 21.46 2.79
C ILE A 694 11.88 21.42 2.76
N PHE A 695 11.27 21.89 3.85
CA PHE A 695 9.83 21.86 4.05
C PHE A 695 9.14 23.13 3.54
N VAL A 696 8.10 22.94 2.73
CA VAL A 696 7.26 24.00 2.14
C VAL A 696 5.80 23.72 2.44
N ALA A 697 5.08 24.72 2.97
CA ALA A 697 3.65 24.65 3.23
C ALA A 697 2.96 25.97 2.91
N ALA A 698 1.77 25.95 2.32
CA ALA A 698 1.03 27.17 1.95
C ALA A 698 0.62 28.05 3.16
N ASN A 699 0.77 27.55 4.39
CA ASN A 699 0.63 28.27 5.66
C ASN A 699 1.98 28.49 6.39
N GLY A 700 3.10 28.39 5.68
CA GLY A 700 4.46 28.69 6.14
C GLY A 700 4.81 30.18 6.04
N SER A 701 6.10 30.50 6.02
CA SER A 701 6.61 31.88 5.96
C SER A 701 7.92 31.98 5.18
N ASP A 702 7.96 32.76 4.10
CA ASP A 702 9.21 33.02 3.37
C ASP A 702 10.20 33.97 4.10
N PRO A 703 9.73 35.00 4.84
CA PRO A 703 10.62 35.89 5.59
C PRO A 703 11.10 35.33 6.94
N SER A 704 10.35 34.41 7.56
CA SER A 704 10.62 33.92 8.92
C SER A 704 10.61 32.40 9.09
N GLY A 705 10.38 31.64 8.02
CA GLY A 705 10.63 30.20 8.00
C GLY A 705 12.12 29.90 7.84
N ASP A 706 12.55 28.77 8.38
CA ASP A 706 13.88 28.20 8.20
C ASP A 706 13.88 27.01 7.22
N GLY A 707 12.69 26.52 6.85
CA GLY A 707 12.51 25.36 5.99
C GLY A 707 12.44 24.03 6.74
N SER A 708 12.20 24.02 8.06
CA SER A 708 11.97 22.83 8.88
C SER A 708 10.49 22.40 8.91
N ARG A 709 10.21 21.17 9.38
CA ARG A 709 8.84 20.68 9.67
C ARG A 709 8.02 21.66 10.52
N GLN A 710 8.67 22.42 11.42
CA GLN A 710 8.05 23.38 12.34
C GLN A 710 7.84 24.76 11.70
N PHE A 711 8.85 25.30 10.99
CA PHE A 711 8.83 26.62 10.36
C PHE A 711 9.10 26.55 8.84
N PRO A 712 8.21 25.91 8.05
CA PRO A 712 8.38 25.74 6.62
C PRO A 712 8.28 27.05 5.85
N TYR A 713 8.84 27.06 4.64
CA TYR A 713 8.67 28.16 3.69
C TYR A 713 7.23 28.21 3.14
N ALA A 714 6.80 29.40 2.69
CA ALA A 714 5.47 29.62 2.12
C ALA A 714 5.42 29.29 0.62
N THR A 715 6.53 29.50 -0.11
CA THR A 715 6.63 29.24 -1.55
C THR A 715 7.63 28.13 -1.90
N ILE A 716 7.34 27.40 -2.96
CA ILE A 716 8.16 26.31 -3.50
C ILE A 716 9.47 26.90 -4.03
N GLN A 717 9.43 28.05 -4.70
CA GLN A 717 10.63 28.72 -5.20
C GLN A 717 11.56 29.15 -4.06
N ARG A 718 11.04 29.58 -2.92
CA ARG A 718 11.84 29.87 -1.71
C ARG A 718 12.49 28.60 -1.16
N GLY A 719 11.75 27.49 -1.16
CA GLY A 719 12.24 26.15 -0.80
C GLY A 719 13.41 25.70 -1.68
N ILE A 720 13.22 25.65 -3.01
CA ILE A 720 14.26 25.29 -3.99
C ILE A 720 15.51 26.18 -3.82
N THR A 721 15.33 27.48 -3.60
CA THR A 721 16.45 28.42 -3.40
C THR A 721 17.19 28.16 -2.09
N ALA A 722 16.50 27.72 -1.04
CA ALA A 722 17.12 27.33 0.22
C ALA A 722 17.86 25.99 0.11
N ALA A 723 17.28 25.01 -0.58
CA ALA A 723 17.86 23.69 -0.80
C ALA A 723 19.17 23.80 -1.61
N ALA A 724 19.11 24.42 -2.80
CA ALA A 724 20.29 24.69 -3.64
C ALA A 724 21.36 25.53 -2.91
N GLY A 725 20.95 26.46 -2.04
CA GLY A 725 21.85 27.30 -1.24
C GLY A 725 22.49 26.58 -0.03
N ARG A 726 21.98 25.41 0.36
CA ARG A 726 22.51 24.56 1.44
C ARG A 726 23.26 23.32 0.93
N GLY A 727 23.07 22.98 -0.35
CA GLY A 727 23.52 21.69 -0.91
C GLY A 727 22.56 20.54 -0.62
N ILE A 728 21.29 20.86 -0.35
CA ILE A 728 20.23 19.89 -0.03
C ILE A 728 19.49 19.47 -1.31
N GLY A 729 19.24 18.17 -1.48
CA GLY A 729 18.71 17.56 -2.70
C GLY A 729 17.19 17.63 -2.87
N HIS A 730 16.40 17.61 -1.78
CA HIS A 730 14.96 17.39 -1.87
C HIS A 730 14.11 18.49 -1.18
N VAL A 731 12.89 18.71 -1.71
CA VAL A 731 11.91 19.67 -1.17
C VAL A 731 10.55 18.99 -0.97
N ALA A 732 10.14 18.84 0.29
CA ALA A 732 8.83 18.33 0.68
C ALA A 732 7.77 19.43 0.61
N VAL A 733 6.78 19.28 -0.27
CA VAL A 733 5.73 20.28 -0.50
C VAL A 733 4.36 19.78 -0.05
N SER A 734 3.91 20.33 1.08
CA SER A 734 2.63 20.02 1.73
C SER A 734 1.43 20.27 0.80
N ALA A 735 0.33 19.55 1.05
CA ALA A 735 -1.00 19.76 0.50
C ALA A 735 -1.37 21.25 0.45
N GLY A 736 -1.98 21.69 -0.66
CA GLY A 736 -2.37 23.08 -0.83
C GLY A 736 -2.28 23.60 -2.27
N THR A 737 -2.39 24.92 -2.42
CA THR A 737 -2.29 25.61 -3.72
C THR A 737 -1.28 26.76 -3.65
N TYR A 738 -0.17 26.61 -4.35
CA TYR A 738 0.95 27.54 -4.39
C TYR A 738 0.84 28.45 -5.60
N ARG A 739 0.61 29.75 -5.36
CA ARG A 739 0.33 30.74 -6.42
C ARG A 739 1.60 31.46 -6.86
N GLU A 740 2.41 30.74 -7.60
CA GLU A 740 3.75 31.16 -8.02
C GLU A 740 4.12 30.58 -9.40
N ARG A 741 5.30 30.97 -9.89
CA ARG A 741 6.02 30.28 -10.98
C ARG A 741 7.23 29.59 -10.39
N VAL A 742 7.35 28.29 -10.62
CA VAL A 742 8.48 27.47 -10.15
C VAL A 742 9.55 27.34 -11.23
N GLN A 743 10.79 27.72 -10.89
CA GLN A 743 12.01 27.36 -11.61
C GLN A 743 12.72 26.25 -10.84
N LEU A 744 12.93 25.10 -11.47
CA LEU A 744 13.78 24.04 -10.92
C LEU A 744 15.25 24.50 -10.93
N ALA A 745 15.99 24.08 -9.90
CA ALA A 745 17.44 24.13 -9.87
C ALA A 745 18.01 22.74 -10.19
N SER A 746 19.20 22.70 -10.78
CA SER A 746 19.87 21.44 -11.15
C SER A 746 20.29 20.67 -9.90
N GLY A 747 19.73 19.47 -9.71
CA GLY A 747 19.97 18.66 -8.51
C GLY A 747 19.10 19.00 -7.30
N VAL A 748 17.95 19.67 -7.51
CA VAL A 748 16.98 19.95 -6.43
C VAL A 748 15.59 19.49 -6.83
N SER A 749 15.25 18.28 -6.40
CA SER A 749 13.99 17.60 -6.66
C SER A 749 12.85 18.16 -5.79
N ILE A 750 11.63 18.16 -6.31
CA ILE A 750 10.43 18.63 -5.60
C ILE A 750 9.36 17.54 -5.57
N HIS A 751 8.82 17.28 -4.38
CA HIS A 751 7.95 16.15 -4.12
C HIS A 751 6.65 16.63 -3.46
N GLY A 752 5.53 16.45 -4.17
CA GLY A 752 4.18 16.65 -3.64
C GLY A 752 3.68 15.43 -2.87
N GLY A 753 2.51 15.55 -2.26
CA GLY A 753 1.83 14.45 -1.56
C GLY A 753 2.00 14.43 -0.04
N TYR A 754 2.87 15.26 0.54
CA TYR A 754 2.96 15.44 2.00
C TYR A 754 1.75 16.21 2.55
N ASP A 755 1.35 15.99 3.80
CA ASP A 755 0.41 16.87 4.51
C ASP A 755 0.91 17.29 5.90
N ARG A 756 1.24 18.57 6.05
CA ARG A 756 1.62 19.19 7.34
C ARG A 756 0.54 19.06 8.42
N ALA A 757 -0.74 18.94 8.06
CA ALA A 757 -1.81 18.72 9.05
C ALA A 757 -1.74 17.32 9.67
N SER A 758 -1.29 16.32 8.92
CA SER A 758 -1.05 14.95 9.35
C SER A 758 0.44 14.67 9.62
N GLY A 759 1.13 15.61 10.30
CA GLY A 759 2.51 15.41 10.76
C GLY A 759 3.59 15.42 9.66
N TRP A 760 3.24 15.73 8.41
CA TRP A 760 4.02 15.51 7.18
C TRP A 760 4.02 14.07 6.65
N SER A 761 3.01 13.25 6.97
CA SER A 761 2.76 12.00 6.23
C SER A 761 2.61 12.25 4.72
N ARG A 762 3.17 11.39 3.87
CA ARG A 762 3.03 11.44 2.41
C ARG A 762 2.03 10.41 1.89
N SER A 763 1.24 10.77 0.88
CA SER A 763 0.27 9.87 0.28
C SER A 763 -0.05 10.23 -1.17
N ALA A 764 -0.44 9.23 -1.96
CA ALA A 764 -0.92 9.38 -3.33
C ALA A 764 -2.26 10.12 -3.46
N SER A 765 -3.09 10.16 -2.41
CA SER A 765 -4.37 10.88 -2.39
C SER A 765 -4.21 12.39 -2.08
N THR A 766 -3.10 12.77 -1.47
CA THR A 766 -2.82 14.15 -1.06
C THR A 766 -2.51 15.04 -2.25
N THR A 767 -3.28 16.11 -2.43
CA THR A 767 -3.18 16.99 -3.60
C THR A 767 -2.30 18.22 -3.35
N THR A 768 -1.10 18.23 -3.92
CA THR A 768 -0.23 19.43 -4.01
C THR A 768 -0.42 20.12 -5.36
N THR A 769 -0.81 21.41 -5.38
CA THR A 769 -1.10 22.16 -6.61
C THR A 769 -0.18 23.38 -6.80
N ILE A 770 0.49 23.48 -7.95
CA ILE A 770 1.11 24.71 -8.45
C ILE A 770 0.09 25.43 -9.34
N GLU A 771 -0.28 26.67 -9.02
CA GLU A 771 -1.27 27.45 -9.77
C GLU A 771 -0.76 28.85 -10.11
N GLN A 772 -0.16 29.02 -11.29
CA GLN A 772 0.26 30.34 -11.77
C GLN A 772 -0.95 31.16 -12.25
N GLN A 773 -1.51 31.97 -11.35
CA GLN A 773 -2.52 32.98 -11.62
C GLN A 773 -1.88 34.36 -11.92
N HIS A 774 -1.64 34.64 -13.21
CA HIS A 774 -1.31 35.96 -13.79
C HIS A 774 -0.49 36.94 -12.95
N VAL A 775 0.83 36.92 -13.16
CA VAL A 775 1.74 38.03 -12.84
C VAL A 775 2.59 38.34 -14.08
N ASP A 776 2.90 39.62 -14.30
CA ASP A 776 3.25 40.15 -15.62
C ASP A 776 4.69 39.91 -16.12
N VAL A 777 4.76 39.59 -17.42
CA VAL A 777 5.65 40.21 -18.42
C VAL A 777 7.14 40.39 -18.05
N ALA A 778 7.85 39.27 -17.95
CA ALA A 778 9.27 39.19 -18.30
C ALA A 778 9.45 38.22 -19.50
N GLY A 779 9.16 38.70 -20.71
CA GLY A 779 9.28 37.93 -21.96
C GLY A 779 8.03 37.15 -22.38
N GLY A 780 6.86 37.81 -22.39
CA GLY A 780 5.73 37.48 -23.28
C GLY A 780 5.09 36.09 -23.15
N ARG A 781 5.00 35.52 -21.94
CA ARG A 781 4.42 34.19 -21.70
C ARG A 781 3.84 34.05 -20.30
N VAL A 782 2.96 33.06 -20.12
CA VAL A 782 2.60 32.50 -18.82
C VAL A 782 3.25 31.12 -18.71
N GLU A 783 3.96 30.84 -17.62
CA GLU A 783 4.47 29.49 -17.34
C GLU A 783 4.36 29.16 -15.85
N ALA A 784 3.93 27.94 -15.53
CA ALA A 784 3.77 27.49 -14.14
C ALA A 784 5.04 26.82 -13.60
N LEU A 785 5.61 25.86 -14.33
CA LEU A 785 6.87 25.20 -13.98
C LEU A 785 7.85 25.20 -15.16
N ALA A 786 9.12 25.52 -14.87
CA ALA A 786 10.19 25.54 -15.86
C ALA A 786 11.47 24.84 -15.34
N ALA A 787 12.09 24.04 -16.20
CA ALA A 787 13.40 23.43 -16.02
C ALA A 787 14.31 23.93 -17.16
N ILE A 788 15.39 24.63 -16.83
CA ILE A 788 16.25 25.28 -17.82
C ILE A 788 17.70 25.05 -17.42
N GLY A 789 18.48 24.39 -18.28
CA GLY A 789 19.88 24.07 -17.99
C GLY A 789 20.09 23.10 -16.82
N VAL A 790 19.18 22.13 -16.63
CA VAL A 790 19.31 21.10 -15.59
C VAL A 790 20.33 20.05 -16.07
N THR A 791 21.39 19.84 -15.29
CA THR A 791 22.57 19.02 -15.61
C THR A 791 22.80 17.83 -14.67
N ASN A 792 22.14 17.83 -13.51
CA ASN A 792 22.04 16.71 -12.57
C ASN A 792 20.60 16.19 -12.60
N GLU A 793 20.32 15.04 -11.97
CA GLU A 793 18.94 14.54 -11.89
C GLU A 793 18.05 15.52 -11.10
N THR A 794 16.78 15.63 -11.49
CA THR A 794 15.81 16.51 -10.84
C THR A 794 14.39 15.99 -11.07
N ILE A 795 13.76 15.50 -10.00
CA ILE A 795 12.43 14.90 -10.00
C ILE A 795 11.38 15.99 -9.70
N VAL A 796 10.25 15.92 -10.40
CA VAL A 796 9.02 16.65 -10.07
C VAL A 796 7.89 15.64 -10.00
N GLU A 797 7.27 15.49 -8.83
CA GLU A 797 6.24 14.47 -8.69
C GLU A 797 5.04 14.77 -7.78
N ARG A 798 3.93 14.06 -8.04
CA ARG A 798 2.64 14.21 -7.33
C ARG A 798 2.08 15.65 -7.34
N PHE A 799 2.39 16.42 -8.39
CA PHE A 799 1.90 17.79 -8.58
C PHE A 799 0.75 17.88 -9.59
N THR A 800 -0.32 18.57 -9.19
CA THR A 800 -1.22 19.21 -10.16
C THR A 800 -0.64 20.57 -10.55
N ILE A 801 -0.28 20.76 -11.81
CA ILE A 801 0.33 21.99 -12.33
C ILE A 801 -0.70 22.72 -13.21
N ARG A 802 -0.95 24.01 -12.94
CA ARG A 802 -1.94 24.83 -13.65
C ARG A 802 -1.33 26.16 -14.05
N ALA A 803 -1.28 26.43 -15.35
CA ALA A 803 -0.88 27.74 -15.90
C ALA A 803 -2.12 28.52 -16.36
N GLY A 804 -2.30 29.75 -15.88
CA GLY A 804 -3.47 30.58 -16.19
C GLY A 804 -3.64 30.92 -17.68
N SER A 805 -4.89 31.07 -18.11
CA SER A 805 -5.24 31.49 -19.48
C SER A 805 -4.89 32.95 -19.74
N SER A 806 -4.05 33.25 -20.72
CA SER A 806 -3.69 34.61 -21.10
C SER A 806 -4.76 35.28 -21.96
N ALA A 807 -4.97 36.59 -21.74
CA ALA A 807 -6.02 37.37 -22.39
C ALA A 807 -5.47 38.71 -22.90
N ALA A 808 -5.96 39.15 -24.06
CA ALA A 808 -5.52 40.38 -24.69
C ALA A 808 -6.52 41.53 -24.45
N PRO A 809 -6.08 42.80 -24.34
CA PRO A 809 -4.72 43.27 -23.99
C PRO A 809 -4.51 43.30 -22.45
N PRO A 810 -3.28 43.49 -21.93
CA PRO A 810 -2.05 43.87 -22.64
C PRO A 810 -1.27 42.68 -23.25
N GLN A 811 -1.63 41.44 -22.92
CA GLN A 811 -0.78 40.26 -23.11
C GLN A 811 -0.84 39.64 -24.52
N ALA A 812 -1.08 40.44 -25.57
CA ALA A 812 -1.35 39.93 -26.91
C ALA A 812 -0.22 39.05 -27.47
N GLY A 813 -0.58 37.90 -28.06
CA GLY A 813 0.39 36.91 -28.55
C GLY A 813 1.09 36.06 -27.48
N ALA A 814 0.84 36.29 -26.18
CA ALA A 814 1.50 35.55 -25.12
C ALA A 814 1.07 34.07 -25.07
N SER A 815 2.05 33.17 -25.07
CA SER A 815 1.83 31.72 -25.01
C SER A 815 1.81 31.20 -23.58
N VAL A 816 1.06 30.12 -23.34
CA VAL A 816 0.87 29.50 -22.02
C VAL A 816 1.52 28.12 -21.97
N TYR A 817 2.32 27.85 -20.94
CA TYR A 817 3.03 26.59 -20.74
C TYR A 817 2.74 26.04 -19.33
N ALA A 818 2.28 24.81 -19.17
CA ALA A 818 2.18 24.21 -17.83
C ALA A 818 3.56 23.75 -17.35
N VAL A 819 4.27 22.94 -18.15
CA VAL A 819 5.65 22.50 -17.92
C VAL A 819 6.52 22.81 -19.14
N ARG A 820 7.70 23.40 -18.92
CA ARG A 820 8.66 23.73 -19.99
C ARG A 820 10.09 23.34 -19.61
N ILE A 821 10.65 22.38 -20.34
CA ILE A 821 12.01 21.82 -20.16
C ILE A 821 12.87 22.26 -21.36
N VAL A 822 14.00 22.92 -21.09
CA VAL A 822 14.86 23.54 -22.11
C VAL A 822 16.34 23.33 -21.79
N ASP A 823 17.14 23.00 -22.80
CA ASP A 823 18.61 22.86 -22.74
C ASP A 823 19.10 22.03 -21.53
N SER A 824 18.32 21.01 -21.13
CA SER A 824 18.56 20.19 -19.92
C SER A 824 19.04 18.79 -20.29
N SER A 825 20.15 18.34 -19.71
CA SER A 825 20.77 17.05 -20.01
C SER A 825 20.90 16.10 -18.82
N GLY A 826 20.47 16.54 -17.63
CA GLY A 826 20.79 15.88 -16.36
C GLY A 826 19.89 14.75 -15.88
N GLY A 827 18.75 14.53 -16.54
CA GLY A 827 17.67 13.66 -16.00
C GLY A 827 16.56 14.48 -15.34
N VAL A 828 15.66 15.07 -16.15
CA VAL A 828 14.44 15.70 -15.59
C VAL A 828 13.32 14.68 -15.60
N VAL A 829 12.85 14.28 -14.42
CA VAL A 829 11.84 13.23 -14.23
C VAL A 829 10.50 13.86 -13.87
N LEU A 830 9.43 13.54 -14.61
CA LEU A 830 8.06 13.95 -14.31
C LEU A 830 7.22 12.72 -13.95
N ARG A 831 6.93 12.52 -12.66
CA ARG A 831 6.30 11.31 -12.12
C ARG A 831 4.95 11.64 -11.46
N HIS A 832 3.85 11.00 -11.88
CA HIS A 832 2.49 11.33 -11.41
C HIS A 832 2.11 12.83 -11.48
N VAL A 833 2.54 13.54 -12.53
CA VAL A 833 2.26 14.96 -12.76
C VAL A 833 0.96 15.15 -13.56
N ILE A 834 0.12 16.11 -13.17
CA ILE A 834 -1.13 16.48 -13.86
C ILE A 834 -1.04 17.94 -14.31
N ALA A 835 -0.54 18.17 -15.53
CA ALA A 835 -0.16 19.51 -16.02
C ALA A 835 -1.15 20.07 -17.06
N ASN A 836 -1.78 21.19 -16.71
CA ASN A 836 -2.87 21.82 -17.47
C ASN A 836 -2.51 23.27 -17.85
N ALA A 837 -2.45 23.58 -19.14
CA ALA A 837 -2.23 24.93 -19.64
C ALA A 837 -3.53 25.63 -20.02
N GLY A 838 -3.70 26.88 -19.60
CA GLY A 838 -4.80 27.75 -20.01
C GLY A 838 -4.72 28.18 -21.47
N ARG A 839 -5.73 28.92 -21.93
CA ARG A 839 -5.83 29.46 -23.29
C ARG A 839 -4.70 30.46 -23.59
N GLY A 840 -4.08 30.34 -24.77
CA GLY A 840 -3.09 31.30 -25.27
C GLY A 840 -3.73 32.62 -25.71
N ALA A 841 -3.01 33.73 -25.60
CA ALA A 841 -3.58 35.05 -25.83
C ALA A 841 -3.85 35.33 -27.32
N ASP A 842 -4.94 36.03 -27.60
CA ASP A 842 -5.27 36.49 -28.95
C ASP A 842 -4.24 37.52 -29.48
N GLY A 843 -4.14 37.61 -30.81
CA GLY A 843 -3.41 38.66 -31.49
C GLY A 843 -4.21 39.96 -31.59
N ILE A 844 -3.51 41.09 -31.66
CA ILE A 844 -4.12 42.41 -31.90
C ILE A 844 -4.36 42.56 -33.40
N SER A 845 -5.60 42.90 -33.79
CA SER A 845 -5.89 43.27 -35.17
C SER A 845 -5.15 44.53 -35.59
N GLY A 846 -4.65 44.55 -36.82
CA GLY A 846 -3.97 45.70 -37.41
C GLY A 846 -4.93 46.87 -37.59
N ALA A 847 -4.42 48.10 -37.42
CA ALA A 847 -5.25 49.29 -37.56
C ALA A 847 -5.55 49.63 -39.03
N ASP A 848 -6.83 49.75 -39.35
CA ASP A 848 -7.35 50.39 -40.57
C ASP A 848 -6.76 51.79 -40.72
N ARG A 849 -6.41 52.21 -41.94
CA ARG A 849 -5.78 53.52 -42.17
C ARG A 849 -6.63 54.48 -43.00
N SER A 850 -6.34 55.77 -42.81
CA SER A 850 -7.07 56.86 -43.43
C SER A 850 -6.98 56.83 -44.95
N SER A 851 -8.12 57.10 -45.60
CA SER A 851 -8.19 57.40 -47.02
C SER A 851 -7.27 58.55 -47.42
N GLY A 852 -6.78 58.52 -48.66
CA GLY A 852 -5.94 59.58 -49.22
C GLY A 852 -6.71 60.89 -49.37
N ALA A 853 -6.02 62.02 -49.22
CA ALA A 853 -6.60 63.34 -49.44
C ALA A 853 -7.06 63.50 -50.91
N SER A 854 -8.25 64.08 -51.11
CA SER A 854 -8.72 64.43 -52.46
C SER A 854 -7.89 65.57 -53.06
N GLY A 855 -7.68 65.53 -54.37
CA GLY A 855 -7.06 66.62 -55.12
C GLY A 855 -7.95 67.86 -55.14
N GLY A 856 -7.36 69.05 -55.05
CA GLY A 856 -8.07 70.30 -55.23
C GLY A 856 -8.60 70.46 -56.65
N ASN A 857 -9.78 71.08 -56.78
CA ASN A 857 -10.33 71.46 -58.09
C ASN A 857 -9.44 72.53 -58.76
N GLY A 858 -9.34 72.48 -60.08
CA GLY A 858 -8.75 73.56 -60.86
C GLY A 858 -9.63 74.81 -60.81
N SER A 859 -8.99 75.98 -60.71
CA SER A 859 -9.70 77.26 -60.74
C SER A 859 -10.23 77.55 -62.14
N ASN A 860 -11.38 78.23 -62.21
CA ASN A 860 -11.91 78.71 -63.48
C ASN A 860 -10.95 79.72 -64.12
N GLY A 861 -10.95 79.79 -65.44
CA GLY A 861 -10.26 80.82 -66.19
C GLY A 861 -10.92 82.20 -66.03
N SER A 862 -10.16 83.25 -66.33
CA SER A 862 -10.60 84.65 -66.33
C SER A 862 -10.30 85.31 -67.69
N ARG A 863 -10.70 86.58 -67.88
CA ARG A 863 -10.27 87.36 -69.05
C ARG A 863 -9.11 88.28 -68.66
N PRO A 864 -7.90 88.14 -69.22
CA PRO A 864 -7.40 87.07 -70.09
C PRO A 864 -6.74 85.91 -69.30
N GLY A 865 -6.55 86.03 -67.99
CA GLY A 865 -5.68 85.12 -67.22
C GLY A 865 -6.23 83.70 -67.10
N GLY A 866 -5.41 82.71 -67.44
CA GLY A 866 -5.75 81.29 -67.27
C GLY A 866 -5.90 80.88 -65.80
N GLY A 867 -6.73 79.86 -65.56
CA GLY A 867 -7.06 79.38 -64.22
C GLY A 867 -5.89 78.68 -63.54
N ALA A 868 -5.72 78.91 -62.24
CA ALA A 868 -4.75 78.18 -61.43
C ALA A 868 -5.07 76.68 -61.39
N GLY A 869 -4.05 75.83 -61.53
CA GLY A 869 -4.18 74.39 -61.36
C GLY A 869 -4.60 74.02 -59.94
N GLY A 870 -5.28 72.88 -59.79
CA GLY A 870 -5.68 72.37 -58.49
C GLY A 870 -4.47 72.03 -57.60
N GLY A 871 -4.57 72.35 -56.30
CA GLY A 871 -3.54 72.01 -55.33
C GLY A 871 -3.56 70.54 -54.92
N SER A 872 -2.39 69.96 -54.60
CA SER A 872 -2.26 68.58 -54.13
C SER A 872 -1.26 68.49 -52.96
N SER A 873 -1.66 67.83 -51.88
CA SER A 873 -0.78 67.54 -50.73
C SER A 873 0.23 66.42 -51.00
N CYS A 874 0.10 65.70 -52.12
CA CYS A 874 1.00 64.64 -52.58
C CYS A 874 1.71 64.99 -53.90
N GLY A 875 1.84 66.28 -54.23
CA GLY A 875 2.66 66.78 -55.33
C GLY A 875 2.06 66.66 -56.75
N VAL A 876 0.91 66.01 -56.91
CA VAL A 876 0.22 65.82 -58.21
C VAL A 876 -0.76 66.96 -58.52
N ALA A 877 -0.24 68.19 -58.55
CA ALA A 877 -1.01 69.38 -58.89
C ALA A 877 -1.61 69.31 -60.32
N GLY A 878 -2.69 70.06 -60.54
CA GLY A 878 -3.26 70.23 -61.88
C GLY A 878 -2.48 71.24 -62.73
N GLY A 879 -2.56 71.13 -64.05
CA GLY A 879 -1.92 72.09 -64.97
C GLY A 879 -2.59 73.46 -64.97
N HIS A 880 -1.82 74.54 -65.13
CA HIS A 880 -2.39 75.89 -65.30
C HIS A 880 -3.11 76.03 -66.64
N GLY A 881 -4.27 76.68 -66.64
CA GLY A 881 -4.94 77.09 -67.86
C GLY A 881 -4.11 78.11 -68.65
N GLY A 882 -4.19 78.08 -69.97
CA GLY A 882 -3.54 79.05 -70.84
C GLY A 882 -4.28 80.39 -70.82
N SER A 883 -3.54 81.51 -70.82
CA SER A 883 -4.13 82.84 -70.99
C SER A 883 -4.79 82.99 -72.36
N GLY A 884 -5.94 83.65 -72.41
CA GLY A 884 -6.61 84.02 -73.66
C GLY A 884 -5.77 84.97 -74.51
N GLY A 885 -5.97 84.93 -75.83
CA GLY A 885 -5.26 85.78 -76.78
C GLY A 885 -5.54 87.26 -76.54
N GLY A 886 -4.50 88.08 -76.61
CA GLY A 886 -4.57 89.52 -76.32
C GLY A 886 -4.00 90.39 -77.43
N ASP A 887 -4.40 91.65 -77.42
CA ASP A 887 -3.76 92.73 -78.15
C ASP A 887 -2.39 93.06 -77.55
N ASN A 888 -1.40 93.33 -78.42
CA ASN A 888 -0.08 93.77 -77.97
C ASN A 888 -0.19 95.21 -77.47
N ALA A 889 -0.31 95.38 -76.15
CA ALA A 889 -0.45 96.66 -75.47
C ALA A 889 0.72 97.63 -75.79
N GLY A 890 0.53 98.44 -76.84
CA GLY A 890 1.54 99.38 -77.37
C GLY A 890 1.66 99.43 -78.90
N GLY A 891 1.01 98.53 -79.65
CA GLY A 891 1.06 98.50 -81.13
C GLY A 891 -0.23 98.97 -81.80
N ALA A 892 -0.12 99.76 -82.88
CA ALA A 892 -1.24 100.08 -83.75
C ALA A 892 -1.70 98.83 -84.55
N CYS A 893 -2.98 98.80 -84.96
CA CYS A 893 -3.55 97.67 -85.69
C CYS A 893 -2.76 97.30 -86.95
N GLY A 894 -2.43 96.02 -87.09
CA GLY A 894 -1.52 95.48 -88.11
C GLY A 894 -0.35 94.65 -87.55
N GLY A 895 -0.17 94.59 -86.23
CA GLY A 895 0.76 93.66 -85.58
C GLY A 895 0.25 92.21 -85.55
N THR A 896 1.15 91.23 -85.42
CA THR A 896 0.79 89.81 -85.34
C THR A 896 -0.07 89.52 -84.10
N TYR A 897 -1.32 89.12 -84.32
CA TYR A 897 -2.25 88.73 -83.26
C TYR A 897 -1.71 87.54 -82.47
N SER A 898 -1.64 87.65 -81.14
CA SER A 898 -1.32 86.50 -80.29
C SER A 898 -2.51 85.54 -80.24
N GLY A 899 -2.29 84.26 -80.54
CA GLY A 899 -3.26 83.21 -80.21
C GLY A 899 -3.39 83.06 -78.69
N GLY A 900 -4.46 82.43 -78.24
CA GLY A 900 -4.53 82.00 -76.84
C GLY A 900 -3.37 81.05 -76.53
N ASN A 901 -2.77 81.17 -75.35
CA ASN A 901 -1.70 80.27 -74.94
C ASN A 901 -2.24 78.85 -74.76
N GLY A 902 -1.41 77.86 -75.09
CA GLY A 902 -1.69 76.46 -74.76
C GLY A 902 -1.82 76.27 -73.24
N GLY A 903 -2.62 75.29 -72.81
CA GLY A 903 -2.64 74.89 -71.41
C GLY A 903 -1.30 74.30 -70.97
N ALA A 904 -0.87 74.58 -69.75
CA ALA A 904 0.40 74.06 -69.24
C ALA A 904 0.25 72.62 -68.71
N PRO A 905 1.18 71.69 -69.02
CA PRO A 905 1.46 70.57 -68.13
C PRO A 905 2.07 71.09 -66.83
N GLN A 906 1.92 70.35 -65.73
CA GLN A 906 2.68 70.58 -64.49
C GLN A 906 3.03 69.24 -63.86
N GLY A 907 4.28 69.11 -63.38
CA GLY A 907 4.84 67.84 -62.89
C GLY A 907 5.32 66.88 -63.99
N ASP A 908 6.19 65.94 -63.62
CA ASP A 908 6.84 65.02 -64.56
C ASP A 908 5.85 64.02 -65.17
N GLY A 909 5.67 64.11 -66.49
CA GLY A 909 4.71 63.30 -67.24
C GLY A 909 3.26 63.77 -67.11
N GLY A 910 3.02 65.07 -66.93
CA GLY A 910 1.75 65.67 -67.33
C GLY A 910 1.56 65.64 -68.85
N CYS A 911 0.33 65.49 -69.32
CA CYS A 911 -0.01 65.64 -70.74
C CYS A 911 0.09 67.10 -71.19
N GLY A 912 0.29 67.30 -72.49
CA GLY A 912 0.07 68.62 -73.10
C GLY A 912 -1.32 69.16 -72.74
N GLY A 913 -1.38 70.45 -72.41
CA GLY A 913 -2.67 71.12 -72.28
C GLY A 913 -3.35 71.28 -73.63
N GLY A 914 -4.55 71.87 -73.60
CA GLY A 914 -5.26 72.17 -74.83
C GLY A 914 -4.44 73.04 -75.78
N GLY A 915 -4.60 72.80 -77.09
CA GLY A 915 -4.02 73.65 -78.12
C GLY A 915 -4.61 75.06 -78.05
N GLY A 916 -3.75 76.07 -78.12
CA GLY A 916 -4.12 77.48 -78.07
C GLY A 916 -5.10 77.87 -79.16
N GLY A 917 -6.13 78.66 -78.82
CA GLY A 917 -7.10 79.15 -79.79
C GLY A 917 -6.45 80.11 -80.79
N VAL A 918 -6.66 79.88 -82.09
CA VAL A 918 -6.13 80.76 -83.14
C VAL A 918 -6.94 82.06 -83.17
N SER A 919 -6.25 83.20 -83.23
CA SER A 919 -6.88 84.51 -83.34
C SER A 919 -7.33 84.79 -84.77
N ALA A 920 -8.40 85.57 -84.92
CA ALA A 920 -8.97 85.88 -86.23
C ALA A 920 -8.01 86.77 -87.04
N TYR A 921 -7.48 86.26 -88.15
CA TYR A 921 -6.63 87.06 -89.04
C TYR A 921 -7.44 88.11 -89.83
N SER A 922 -6.72 89.13 -90.30
CA SER A 922 -7.24 90.36 -90.89
C SER A 922 -8.23 90.18 -92.05
N CYS A 923 -9.19 91.09 -92.15
CA CYS A 923 -9.98 91.36 -93.36
C CYS A 923 -9.09 91.46 -94.63
N PRO A 924 -9.59 91.09 -95.83
CA PRO A 924 -11.00 91.17 -96.24
C PRO A 924 -11.69 89.83 -96.60
N VAL A 925 -11.17 88.67 -96.18
CA VAL A 925 -11.86 87.38 -96.38
C VAL A 925 -12.86 87.09 -95.24
N PRO A 926 -14.16 86.88 -95.52
CA PRO A 926 -15.11 86.39 -94.51
C PRO A 926 -14.88 84.90 -94.21
N GLY A 927 -14.94 84.51 -92.93
CA GLY A 927 -15.10 83.11 -92.52
C GLY A 927 -14.09 82.56 -91.49
N THR A 928 -12.94 83.20 -91.25
CA THR A 928 -11.99 82.74 -90.22
C THR A 928 -12.34 83.34 -88.85
N TRP A 929 -13.11 82.58 -88.06
CA TRP A 929 -13.47 82.95 -86.68
C TRP A 929 -12.31 82.68 -85.71
N ALA A 930 -12.27 83.38 -84.58
CA ALA A 930 -11.37 83.02 -83.49
C ALA A 930 -11.80 81.66 -82.92
N SER A 931 -10.86 80.73 -82.72
CA SER A 931 -11.22 79.38 -82.23
C SER A 931 -11.20 79.31 -80.71
N ASP A 932 -12.14 78.54 -80.13
CA ASP A 932 -12.10 78.20 -78.72
C ASP A 932 -10.78 77.50 -78.37
N GLY A 933 -10.31 77.74 -77.14
CA GLY A 933 -9.13 77.07 -76.61
C GLY A 933 -9.42 75.58 -76.40
N GLY A 934 -8.49 74.71 -76.79
CA GLY A 934 -8.65 73.27 -76.60
C GLY A 934 -8.91 72.90 -75.14
N GLY A 935 -9.76 71.90 -74.91
CA GLY A 935 -9.95 71.33 -73.57
C GLY A 935 -8.67 70.71 -73.03
N GLY A 936 -8.44 70.85 -71.73
CA GLY A 936 -7.41 70.14 -70.99
C GLY A 936 -7.72 68.65 -70.91
N GLN A 937 -6.68 67.82 -70.84
CA GLN A 937 -6.79 66.37 -70.89
C GLN A 937 -6.71 65.77 -69.48
N SER A 938 -7.61 64.83 -69.18
CA SER A 938 -7.47 63.91 -68.04
C SER A 938 -6.56 62.76 -68.42
N CYS A 939 -5.26 62.94 -68.23
CA CYS A 939 -4.24 61.98 -68.68
C CYS A 939 -3.66 61.13 -67.54
N GLY A 940 -3.09 59.99 -67.92
CA GLY A 940 -2.76 58.93 -66.98
C GLY A 940 -3.99 58.17 -66.48
N GLY A 941 -3.72 57.04 -65.83
CA GLY A 941 -4.72 56.33 -65.03
C GLY A 941 -4.85 56.90 -63.62
N ASP A 942 -5.76 56.29 -62.86
CA ASP A 942 -5.78 56.42 -61.40
C ASP A 942 -4.48 55.88 -60.80
N GLY A 943 -4.17 56.31 -59.57
CA GLY A 943 -2.98 55.88 -58.85
C GLY A 943 -2.95 54.36 -58.67
N ALA A 944 -1.76 53.77 -58.78
CA ALA A 944 -1.60 52.32 -58.60
C ALA A 944 -2.10 51.90 -57.21
N LEU A 945 -2.82 50.78 -57.13
CA LEU A 945 -3.21 50.20 -55.85
C LEU A 945 -1.94 49.81 -55.07
N GLY A 946 -1.94 50.06 -53.77
CA GLY A 946 -0.89 49.57 -52.89
C GLY A 946 -0.89 48.04 -52.88
N ALA A 947 0.29 47.42 -52.98
CA ALA A 947 0.43 45.99 -52.79
C ALA A 947 -0.03 45.60 -51.38
N SER A 948 -0.81 44.52 -51.27
CA SER A 948 -1.17 43.94 -49.97
C SER A 948 0.01 43.20 -49.33
N ALA A 949 -0.16 42.78 -48.09
CA ALA A 949 0.90 42.12 -47.32
C ALA A 949 1.38 40.78 -47.92
N TRP A 950 2.62 40.39 -47.58
CA TRP A 950 3.28 39.18 -48.09
C TRP A 950 2.85 37.92 -47.32
N ALA A 951 2.22 36.96 -48.00
CA ALA A 951 1.72 35.70 -47.43
C ALA A 951 2.79 34.89 -46.65
N ILE A 952 2.47 34.48 -45.42
CA ILE A 952 3.31 33.55 -44.64
C ILE A 952 2.79 32.10 -44.78
N THR A 953 3.71 31.14 -44.84
CA THR A 953 3.41 29.71 -45.08
C THR A 953 3.56 28.81 -43.85
N ARG A 954 3.98 29.38 -42.71
CA ARG A 954 4.21 28.70 -41.43
C ARG A 954 3.53 29.50 -40.31
N SER A 955 3.09 28.81 -39.26
CA SER A 955 2.47 29.39 -38.07
C SER A 955 3.52 29.89 -37.06
N GLY A 956 4.67 29.21 -36.93
CA GLY A 956 5.72 29.61 -35.99
C GLY A 956 6.90 28.65 -35.93
N ALA A 957 7.74 28.86 -34.91
CA ALA A 957 8.92 28.05 -34.63
C ALA A 957 9.27 28.10 -33.14
N VAL A 958 10.00 27.10 -32.63
CA VAL A 958 10.52 27.12 -31.25
C VAL A 958 11.93 27.70 -31.25
N SER A 959 12.06 28.93 -30.76
CA SER A 959 13.33 29.67 -30.66
C SER A 959 13.67 29.93 -29.20
N SER A 960 14.92 29.68 -28.80
CA SER A 960 15.41 29.81 -27.41
C SER A 960 14.48 29.15 -26.36
N GLY A 961 13.93 27.97 -26.68
CA GLY A 961 13.03 27.24 -25.79
C GLY A 961 11.63 27.85 -25.63
N LEU A 962 11.20 28.75 -26.53
CA LEU A 962 9.88 29.39 -26.53
C LEU A 962 9.24 29.27 -27.92
N TRP A 963 7.91 29.10 -27.95
CA TRP A 963 7.13 29.29 -29.18
C TRP A 963 7.18 30.76 -29.59
N SER A 964 7.90 31.04 -30.66
CA SER A 964 7.78 32.28 -31.43
C SER A 964 6.81 32.02 -32.58
N ALA A 965 5.57 32.47 -32.43
CA ALA A 965 4.65 32.60 -33.55
C ALA A 965 5.29 33.52 -34.60
N LEU A 966 5.20 33.16 -35.89
CA LEU A 966 5.75 33.99 -36.95
C LEU A 966 4.98 35.31 -36.96
N SER A 967 5.70 36.42 -36.77
CA SER A 967 5.12 37.76 -36.72
C SER A 967 4.22 37.96 -37.94
N GLY A 968 2.95 38.27 -37.68
CA GLY A 968 1.93 38.35 -38.71
C GLY A 968 2.34 39.27 -39.86
N HIS A 969 1.79 38.97 -41.04
CA HIS A 969 2.06 39.64 -42.30
C HIS A 969 2.23 41.16 -42.13
N GLY A 970 3.27 41.72 -42.74
CA GLY A 970 3.57 43.14 -42.62
C GLY A 970 2.41 44.06 -43.07
N ASN A 971 2.55 45.36 -42.82
CA ASN A 971 1.61 46.34 -43.35
C ASN A 971 1.53 46.24 -44.89
N GLY A 972 0.41 46.67 -45.47
CA GLY A 972 0.34 46.89 -46.91
C GLY A 972 1.33 47.97 -47.39
N SER A 973 1.34 48.20 -48.70
CA SER A 973 1.99 49.38 -49.29
C SER A 973 0.98 50.53 -49.45
N ALA A 974 1.45 51.77 -49.38
CA ALA A 974 0.62 52.94 -49.68
C ALA A 974 0.16 52.91 -51.15
N GLY A 975 -1.02 53.46 -51.42
CA GLY A 975 -1.48 53.68 -52.79
C GLY A 975 -0.63 54.73 -53.49
N GLY A 976 -0.51 54.63 -54.82
CA GLY A 976 0.02 55.71 -55.65
C GLY A 976 -0.95 56.89 -55.70
N ALA A 977 -0.43 58.10 -55.92
CA ALA A 977 -1.27 59.25 -56.25
C ALA A 977 -1.76 59.16 -57.71
N GLY A 978 -2.99 59.64 -57.97
CA GLY A 978 -3.49 59.81 -59.34
C GLY A 978 -2.77 60.95 -60.06
N ARG A 979 -2.77 60.98 -61.40
CA ARG A 979 -2.23 62.13 -62.14
C ARG A 979 -3.21 63.32 -62.14
N GLY A 980 -2.66 64.54 -62.09
CA GLY A 980 -3.43 65.76 -62.32
C GLY A 980 -3.81 65.91 -63.80
N GLY A 981 -4.95 66.57 -64.07
CA GLY A 981 -5.35 66.94 -65.42
C GLY A 981 -4.56 68.15 -65.93
N SER A 982 -4.36 68.27 -67.24
CA SER A 982 -3.71 69.45 -67.83
C SER A 982 -4.68 70.64 -67.90
N GLY A 983 -4.13 71.86 -68.00
CA GLY A 983 -4.94 73.06 -68.19
C GLY A 983 -5.63 73.09 -69.56
N GLY A 984 -6.79 73.73 -69.62
CA GLY A 984 -7.40 74.12 -70.89
C GLY A 984 -6.63 75.28 -71.52
N ALA A 985 -6.69 75.41 -72.85
CA ALA A 985 -6.06 76.52 -73.56
C ALA A 985 -6.85 77.81 -73.41
N GLY A 986 -6.20 78.95 -73.61
CA GLY A 986 -6.89 80.21 -73.87
C GLY A 986 -7.56 80.20 -75.25
N GLY A 987 -8.72 80.86 -75.37
CA GLY A 987 -9.35 81.14 -76.65
C GLY A 987 -8.62 82.22 -77.44
N GLY A 988 -8.80 82.23 -78.76
CA GLY A 988 -8.28 83.28 -79.64
C GLY A 988 -8.87 84.66 -79.32
N GLY A 989 -8.07 85.71 -79.49
CA GLY A 989 -8.51 87.09 -79.37
C GLY A 989 -9.33 87.55 -80.57
N GLY A 990 -10.22 88.51 -80.35
CA GLY A 990 -10.93 89.23 -81.41
C GLY A 990 -10.07 90.37 -82.01
N ASP A 991 -10.65 91.11 -82.95
CA ASP A 991 -9.94 92.18 -83.68
C ASP A 991 -9.82 93.48 -82.84
N CYS A 992 -8.93 94.38 -83.27
CA CYS A 992 -8.72 95.67 -82.61
C CYS A 992 -9.54 96.79 -83.25
N ASP A 993 -10.64 97.22 -82.61
CA ASP A 993 -11.13 98.58 -82.79
C ASP A 993 -10.47 99.49 -81.76
N THR A 994 -9.67 100.44 -82.27
CA THR A 994 -9.02 101.52 -81.50
C THR A 994 -9.98 102.39 -80.68
N VAL A 995 -11.29 102.35 -80.95
CA VAL A 995 -12.32 103.11 -80.21
C VAL A 995 -12.88 102.33 -79.01
N CYS A 996 -12.86 100.99 -79.04
CA CYS A 996 -13.57 100.14 -78.06
C CYS A 996 -12.67 99.26 -77.18
N GLY A 997 -11.39 99.07 -77.54
CA GLY A 997 -10.45 98.22 -76.81
C GLY A 997 -10.52 96.74 -77.22
N GLY A 998 -9.40 96.03 -77.06
CA GLY A 998 -9.24 94.66 -77.57
C GLY A 998 -10.22 93.65 -76.97
N ALA A 999 -10.87 92.85 -77.82
CA ALA A 999 -11.70 91.73 -77.40
C ALA A 999 -10.82 90.55 -76.93
N LEU A 1000 -10.38 90.61 -75.66
CA LEU A 1000 -9.55 89.59 -75.03
C LEU A 1000 -10.23 88.21 -75.04
N GLY A 1001 -9.49 87.19 -75.49
CA GLY A 1001 -9.94 85.80 -75.43
C GLY A 1001 -10.18 85.32 -74.00
N GLY A 1002 -11.05 84.31 -73.84
CA GLY A 1002 -11.25 83.66 -72.55
C GLY A 1002 -10.02 82.86 -72.13
N GLY A 1003 -9.50 83.07 -70.92
CA GLY A 1003 -8.48 82.21 -70.33
C GLY A 1003 -9.03 80.80 -70.09
N GLY A 1004 -8.21 79.79 -70.36
CA GLY A 1004 -8.54 78.39 -70.10
C GLY A 1004 -8.66 78.09 -68.62
N GLY A 1005 -9.47 77.09 -68.26
CA GLY A 1005 -9.59 76.60 -66.89
C GLY A 1005 -8.36 75.81 -66.45
N GLY A 1006 -8.00 75.91 -65.16
CA GLY A 1006 -6.98 75.08 -64.57
C GLY A 1006 -7.42 73.61 -64.52
N GLY A 1007 -6.48 72.69 -64.70
CA GLY A 1007 -6.71 71.27 -64.49
C GLY A 1007 -6.91 70.95 -63.01
N GLY A 1008 -7.66 69.90 -62.71
CA GLY A 1008 -7.82 69.38 -61.36
C GLY A 1008 -6.62 68.57 -60.90
N ALA A 1009 -6.29 68.63 -59.61
CA ALA A 1009 -5.21 67.83 -59.04
C ALA A 1009 -5.56 66.34 -58.99
N GLY A 1010 -4.53 65.50 -59.03
CA GLY A 1010 -4.67 64.08 -58.71
C GLY A 1010 -5.03 63.87 -57.24
N GLY A 1011 -5.86 62.88 -56.97
CA GLY A 1011 -6.14 62.42 -55.61
C GLY A 1011 -4.96 61.65 -55.04
N CYS A 1012 -4.69 61.81 -53.75
CA CYS A 1012 -3.60 61.12 -53.08
C CYS A 1012 -3.94 59.66 -52.82
N GLY A 1013 -2.91 58.81 -52.83
CA GLY A 1013 -3.07 57.40 -52.49
C GLY A 1013 -3.48 57.21 -51.04
N GLY A 1014 -4.22 56.13 -50.77
CA GLY A 1014 -4.61 55.74 -49.43
C GLY A 1014 -3.46 55.15 -48.61
N ALA A 1015 -3.53 55.31 -47.29
CA ALA A 1015 -2.52 54.78 -46.39
C ALA A 1015 -2.61 53.24 -46.25
N PRO A 1016 -1.49 52.54 -46.02
CA PRO A 1016 -1.44 51.07 -45.99
C PRO A 1016 -2.10 50.48 -44.76
N GLY A 1017 -2.93 49.44 -44.93
CA GLY A 1017 -3.55 48.71 -43.83
C GLY A 1017 -2.51 48.08 -42.89
N GLY A 1018 -2.77 48.12 -41.58
CA GLY A 1018 -1.88 47.55 -40.57
C GLY A 1018 -1.86 46.02 -40.59
N GLY A 1019 -0.70 45.40 -40.41
CA GLY A 1019 -0.61 43.95 -40.19
C GLY A 1019 -1.23 43.53 -38.85
N GLY A 1020 -1.97 42.42 -38.84
CA GLY A 1020 -2.48 41.80 -37.61
C GLY A 1020 -1.41 40.99 -36.89
N THR A 1021 -1.31 41.09 -35.57
CA THR A 1021 -0.28 40.35 -34.81
C THR A 1021 -0.66 38.90 -34.56
N ALA A 1022 0.34 38.02 -34.49
CA ALA A 1022 0.14 36.60 -34.25
C ALA A 1022 -0.26 36.31 -32.79
N ALA A 1023 -0.88 35.16 -32.58
CA ALA A 1023 -1.44 34.73 -31.30
C ALA A 1023 -0.59 33.68 -30.57
N GLY A 1024 -0.78 33.59 -29.26
CA GLY A 1024 -0.06 32.70 -28.38
C GLY A 1024 -0.59 31.26 -28.41
N GLY A 1025 0.31 30.29 -28.34
CA GLY A 1025 -0.05 28.89 -28.19
C GLY A 1025 -0.40 28.50 -26.76
N SER A 1026 -1.03 27.33 -26.60
CA SER A 1026 -1.20 26.66 -25.31
C SER A 1026 -0.48 25.31 -25.35
N PHE A 1027 0.32 25.02 -24.32
CA PHE A 1027 1.18 23.84 -24.26
C PHE A 1027 1.18 23.18 -22.89
N GLY A 1028 0.83 21.89 -22.81
CA GLY A 1028 0.90 21.12 -21.57
C GLY A 1028 2.35 20.87 -21.15
N LEU A 1029 3.07 20.09 -21.95
CA LEU A 1029 4.52 19.86 -21.86
C LEU A 1029 5.23 20.41 -23.10
N VAL A 1030 6.35 21.10 -22.89
CA VAL A 1030 7.29 21.47 -23.96
C VAL A 1030 8.69 21.03 -23.55
N VAL A 1031 9.35 20.22 -24.38
CA VAL A 1031 10.73 19.75 -24.20
C VAL A 1031 11.58 20.19 -25.40
N VAL A 1032 12.66 20.94 -25.15
CA VAL A 1032 13.50 21.55 -26.19
C VAL A 1032 14.97 21.31 -25.93
N ALA A 1033 15.70 20.82 -26.94
CA ALA A 1033 17.15 20.61 -26.89
C ALA A 1033 17.65 19.84 -25.64
N SER A 1034 16.83 18.93 -25.11
CA SER A 1034 17.03 18.27 -23.82
C SER A 1034 17.16 16.76 -23.97
N THR A 1035 17.93 16.10 -23.11
CA THR A 1035 18.21 14.66 -23.17
C THR A 1035 18.02 14.00 -21.81
N GLY A 1036 17.54 12.76 -21.82
CA GLY A 1036 17.31 12.01 -20.58
C GLY A 1036 16.09 12.48 -19.80
N VAL A 1037 15.14 13.17 -20.44
CA VAL A 1037 13.86 13.51 -19.78
C VAL A 1037 13.03 12.23 -19.64
N VAL A 1038 12.45 11.99 -18.47
CA VAL A 1038 11.64 10.80 -18.17
C VAL A 1038 10.22 11.26 -17.78
N VAL A 1039 9.20 10.57 -18.29
CA VAL A 1039 7.80 10.90 -18.03
C VAL A 1039 7.02 9.64 -17.63
N GLU A 1040 6.61 9.56 -16.38
CA GLU A 1040 5.98 8.39 -15.76
C GLU A 1040 4.59 8.73 -15.24
N SER A 1041 3.60 7.90 -15.59
CA SER A 1041 2.23 7.95 -15.04
C SER A 1041 1.60 9.36 -14.99
N SER A 1042 1.95 10.20 -15.98
CA SER A 1042 1.67 11.63 -16.00
C SER A 1042 0.70 12.02 -17.12
N THR A 1043 -0.01 13.13 -16.91
CA THR A 1043 -1.05 13.63 -17.80
C THR A 1043 -0.79 15.09 -18.16
N PHE A 1044 -0.94 15.43 -19.45
CA PHE A 1044 -0.64 16.75 -19.99
C PHE A 1044 -1.81 17.23 -20.84
N ALA A 1045 -2.25 18.47 -20.61
CA ALA A 1045 -3.37 19.07 -21.32
C ALA A 1045 -3.06 20.50 -21.77
N SER A 1046 -3.44 20.83 -23.01
CA SER A 1046 -3.39 22.19 -23.54
C SER A 1046 -4.79 22.78 -23.69
N GLY A 1047 -4.96 24.03 -23.24
CA GLY A 1047 -6.15 24.84 -23.47
C GLY A 1047 -6.24 25.30 -24.93
N GLN A 1048 -7.15 26.23 -25.21
CA GLN A 1048 -7.32 26.73 -26.59
C GLN A 1048 -6.12 27.57 -27.05
N GLY A 1049 -5.76 27.49 -28.33
CA GLY A 1049 -4.83 28.44 -28.94
C GLY A 1049 -5.49 29.80 -29.13
N GLY A 1050 -4.71 30.89 -29.05
CA GLY A 1050 -5.22 32.24 -29.31
C GLY A 1050 -5.60 32.45 -30.79
N ARG A 1051 -6.61 33.27 -31.06
CA ARG A 1051 -6.99 33.71 -32.41
C ARG A 1051 -6.01 34.78 -32.89
N GLY A 1052 -5.44 34.61 -34.08
CA GLY A 1052 -4.60 35.63 -34.72
C GLY A 1052 -5.38 36.91 -35.01
N GLY A 1053 -4.76 38.07 -34.82
CA GLY A 1053 -5.41 39.37 -35.06
C GLY A 1053 -5.71 39.58 -36.55
N ASP A 1054 -6.84 40.20 -36.89
CA ASP A 1054 -7.17 40.46 -38.29
C ASP A 1054 -6.27 41.56 -38.89
N GLY A 1055 -5.97 41.50 -40.18
CA GLY A 1055 -5.27 42.58 -40.89
C GLY A 1055 -6.20 43.77 -41.10
N GLY A 1056 -5.70 44.98 -40.88
CA GLY A 1056 -6.46 46.21 -41.05
C GLY A 1056 -6.61 46.62 -42.52
N ASP A 1057 -7.68 47.34 -42.81
CA ASP A 1057 -8.01 47.82 -44.15
C ASP A 1057 -7.08 48.94 -44.63
N GLY A 1058 -6.69 48.86 -45.90
CA GLY A 1058 -6.00 49.90 -46.63
C GLY A 1058 -6.95 51.05 -46.96
N GLY A 1059 -6.54 52.28 -46.65
CA GLY A 1059 -7.36 53.47 -46.86
C GLY A 1059 -7.76 53.64 -48.33
N ALA A 1060 -8.97 54.15 -48.58
CA ALA A 1060 -9.42 54.38 -49.95
C ALA A 1060 -8.60 55.49 -50.64
N GLY A 1061 -8.38 55.37 -51.94
CA GLY A 1061 -7.72 56.42 -52.72
C GLY A 1061 -8.57 57.70 -52.82
N GLY A 1062 -7.94 58.85 -52.57
CA GLY A 1062 -8.59 60.17 -52.59
C GLY A 1062 -9.16 60.51 -53.97
N ALA A 1063 -10.24 61.29 -54.00
CA ALA A 1063 -10.86 61.68 -55.27
C ALA A 1063 -9.94 62.62 -56.07
N GLY A 1064 -9.96 62.52 -57.40
CA GLY A 1064 -9.36 63.54 -58.26
C GLY A 1064 -10.18 64.83 -58.21
N GLY A 1065 -9.50 65.98 -58.27
CA GLY A 1065 -10.16 67.28 -58.35
C GLY A 1065 -10.78 67.50 -59.73
N ALA A 1066 -11.88 68.25 -59.77
CA ALA A 1066 -12.51 68.62 -61.04
C ALA A 1066 -11.71 69.69 -61.78
N GLY A 1067 -11.65 69.60 -63.12
CA GLY A 1067 -11.10 70.64 -63.98
C GLY A 1067 -12.00 71.89 -64.03
N GLY A 1068 -11.40 73.07 -63.87
CA GLY A 1068 -12.10 74.35 -63.87
C GLY A 1068 -12.68 74.70 -65.25
N ALA A 1069 -13.76 75.47 -65.28
CA ALA A 1069 -14.32 76.00 -66.52
C ALA A 1069 -13.38 77.06 -67.13
N GLY A 1070 -13.24 77.09 -68.45
CA GLY A 1070 -12.65 78.24 -69.12
C GLY A 1070 -13.58 79.46 -69.09
N ALA A 1071 -13.01 80.65 -69.16
CA ALA A 1071 -13.80 81.87 -69.32
C ALA A 1071 -14.46 81.88 -70.70
N SER A 1072 -15.71 82.35 -70.80
CA SER A 1072 -16.23 82.80 -72.10
C SER A 1072 -15.43 84.00 -72.58
N GLY A 1073 -15.20 84.13 -73.90
CA GLY A 1073 -14.58 85.32 -74.46
C GLY A 1073 -15.44 86.59 -74.28
N ALA A 1074 -14.83 87.75 -74.51
CA ALA A 1074 -15.50 89.04 -74.48
C ALA A 1074 -16.57 89.13 -75.59
N ARG A 1075 -17.84 89.24 -75.16
CA ARG A 1075 -18.98 89.61 -76.02
C ARG A 1075 -19.26 91.10 -75.87
N THR A 1076 -19.24 91.84 -76.96
CA THR A 1076 -19.55 93.28 -76.97
C THR A 1076 -21.06 93.50 -77.04
N PHE A 1077 -21.71 93.76 -75.91
CA PHE A 1077 -23.13 94.14 -75.89
C PHE A 1077 -23.31 95.60 -76.34
N GLU A 1078 -23.96 95.75 -77.50
CA GLU A 1078 -24.74 96.91 -77.97
C GLU A 1078 -24.28 98.33 -77.55
N SER A 1079 -23.40 98.94 -78.36
CA SER A 1079 -23.54 100.38 -78.65
C SER A 1079 -22.93 100.79 -80.00
N TRP A 1080 -23.81 101.02 -80.99
CA TRP A 1080 -23.70 101.99 -82.10
C TRP A 1080 -22.41 102.15 -82.93
N CYS A 1081 -21.47 101.21 -82.88
CA CYS A 1081 -20.38 101.12 -83.86
C CYS A 1081 -20.69 100.05 -84.92
N CYS A 1082 -20.50 100.41 -86.19
CA CYS A 1082 -20.64 99.65 -87.44
C CYS A 1082 -21.18 98.20 -87.38
N ALA A 1083 -22.39 97.98 -87.88
CA ALA A 1083 -23.03 96.65 -87.95
C ALA A 1083 -22.48 95.77 -89.10
N ILE A 1084 -21.22 95.33 -88.98
CA ILE A 1084 -20.64 94.22 -89.76
C ILE A 1084 -19.91 93.31 -88.77
N ASP A 1085 -20.36 92.06 -88.67
CA ASP A 1085 -19.76 90.95 -87.91
C ASP A 1085 -19.12 91.33 -86.56
N ALA A 1086 -19.90 91.33 -85.48
CA ALA A 1086 -19.36 91.37 -84.12
C ALA A 1086 -18.49 90.11 -83.90
N ARG A 1087 -17.16 90.27 -84.01
CA ARG A 1087 -16.17 89.20 -83.88
C ARG A 1087 -15.97 88.84 -82.41
N ASP A 1088 -16.94 88.12 -81.85
CA ASP A 1088 -16.84 87.51 -80.52
C ASP A 1088 -15.48 86.82 -80.37
N SER A 1089 -14.74 87.20 -79.32
CA SER A 1089 -13.51 86.48 -78.96
C SER A 1089 -13.87 85.11 -78.35
N ALA A 1090 -12.98 84.15 -78.50
CA ALA A 1090 -13.33 82.76 -78.23
C ALA A 1090 -13.24 82.40 -76.73
N GLY A 1091 -13.95 81.33 -76.34
CA GLY A 1091 -13.89 80.78 -75.00
C GLY A 1091 -12.56 80.07 -74.72
N GLY A 1092 -12.15 80.09 -73.46
CA GLY A 1092 -11.09 79.21 -72.98
C GLY A 1092 -11.60 77.77 -72.82
N GLY A 1093 -10.73 76.80 -73.03
CA GLY A 1093 -11.05 75.39 -72.80
C GLY A 1093 -11.26 75.10 -71.31
N ARG A 1094 -12.14 74.17 -70.98
CA ARG A 1094 -12.21 73.57 -69.63
C ARG A 1094 -10.90 72.86 -69.31
N GLY A 1095 -10.39 72.93 -68.09
CA GLY A 1095 -9.28 72.10 -67.63
C GLY A 1095 -9.65 70.62 -67.56
N GLY A 1096 -8.66 69.72 -67.61
CA GLY A 1096 -8.87 68.30 -67.43
C GLY A 1096 -9.19 67.95 -65.97
N ASP A 1097 -10.08 66.99 -65.74
CA ASP A 1097 -10.29 66.39 -64.41
C ASP A 1097 -9.07 65.57 -63.98
N GLY A 1098 -8.70 65.67 -62.70
CA GLY A 1098 -7.67 64.83 -62.10
C GLY A 1098 -8.12 63.39 -61.90
N ARG A 1099 -7.16 62.47 -61.79
CA ARG A 1099 -7.39 61.04 -61.53
C ARG A 1099 -7.45 60.73 -60.04
N ARG A 1100 -8.15 59.66 -59.66
CA ARG A 1100 -8.25 59.18 -58.27
C ARG A 1100 -6.88 58.65 -57.80
N GLY A 1101 -6.58 58.75 -56.51
CA GLY A 1101 -5.51 57.96 -55.92
C GLY A 1101 -5.81 56.46 -55.94
N GLY A 1102 -4.79 55.63 -55.81
CA GLY A 1102 -4.95 54.21 -55.52
C GLY A 1102 -5.37 54.01 -54.06
N ALA A 1103 -6.12 52.95 -53.76
CA ALA A 1103 -6.26 52.51 -52.37
C ALA A 1103 -4.91 52.02 -51.82
N GLY A 1104 -4.70 52.14 -50.51
CA GLY A 1104 -3.63 51.40 -49.84
C GLY A 1104 -3.89 49.90 -49.93
N GLY A 1105 -2.82 49.09 -49.86
CA GLY A 1105 -2.98 47.63 -49.75
C GLY A 1105 -3.46 47.23 -48.35
N GLY A 1106 -4.24 46.16 -48.25
CA GLY A 1106 -4.66 45.60 -46.97
C GLY A 1106 -3.49 44.94 -46.23
N GLY A 1107 -3.48 45.06 -44.90
CA GLY A 1107 -2.60 44.27 -44.05
C GLY A 1107 -3.02 42.79 -44.06
N GLY A 1108 -2.10 41.86 -43.81
CA GLY A 1108 -2.46 40.45 -43.65
C GLY A 1108 -2.72 40.10 -42.18
N GLY A 1109 -3.38 38.96 -41.95
CA GLY A 1109 -3.76 38.52 -40.61
C GLY A 1109 -2.62 37.93 -39.78
N GLY A 1110 -2.80 37.84 -38.47
CA GLY A 1110 -1.89 37.16 -37.56
C GLY A 1110 -2.01 35.64 -37.64
N ALA A 1111 -0.89 34.94 -37.46
CA ALA A 1111 -0.91 33.49 -37.28
C ALA A 1111 -1.72 33.09 -36.03
N ALA A 1112 -2.41 31.96 -36.12
CA ALA A 1112 -3.10 31.36 -34.98
C ALA A 1112 -2.11 30.80 -33.95
N GLY A 1113 -2.55 30.75 -32.69
CA GLY A 1113 -1.88 29.99 -31.65
C GLY A 1113 -2.16 28.49 -31.78
N PRO A 1114 -1.15 27.61 -31.67
CA PRO A 1114 -1.36 26.16 -31.60
C PRO A 1114 -1.96 25.73 -30.25
N SER A 1115 -2.48 24.51 -30.19
CA SER A 1115 -2.80 23.82 -28.92
C SER A 1115 -2.16 22.44 -28.94
N ILE A 1116 -1.07 22.26 -28.19
CA ILE A 1116 -0.30 21.01 -28.24
C ILE A 1116 -0.09 20.50 -26.82
N ALA A 1117 -0.67 19.34 -26.49
CA ALA A 1117 -0.59 18.83 -25.13
C ALA A 1117 0.84 18.41 -24.76
N GLN A 1118 1.59 17.85 -25.71
CA GLN A 1118 2.99 17.46 -25.55
C GLN A 1118 3.80 17.84 -26.81
N LEU A 1119 4.80 18.69 -26.67
CA LEU A 1119 5.69 19.13 -27.75
C LEU A 1119 7.13 18.75 -27.44
N VAL A 1120 7.75 17.93 -28.30
CA VAL A 1120 9.15 17.51 -28.19
C VAL A 1120 9.93 18.07 -29.39
N CYS A 1121 11.00 18.80 -29.13
CA CYS A 1121 11.81 19.49 -30.12
C CYS A 1121 13.29 19.16 -29.91
N ARG A 1122 13.92 18.48 -30.87
CA ARG A 1122 15.36 18.09 -30.83
C ARG A 1122 15.78 17.49 -29.46
N SER A 1123 14.97 16.60 -28.92
CA SER A 1123 15.08 16.10 -27.54
C SER A 1123 14.77 14.60 -27.45
N SER A 1124 15.34 13.91 -26.47
CA SER A 1124 14.96 12.54 -26.11
C SER A 1124 14.12 12.52 -24.83
N VAL A 1125 12.98 11.81 -24.88
CA VAL A 1125 12.04 11.68 -23.76
C VAL A 1125 11.61 10.22 -23.62
N LEU A 1126 11.85 9.61 -22.46
CA LEU A 1126 11.42 8.26 -22.10
C LEU A 1126 10.01 8.29 -21.47
N GLY A 1127 9.26 7.19 -21.57
CA GLY A 1127 7.93 7.04 -20.97
C GLY A 1127 6.80 7.88 -21.61
N LEU A 1128 7.13 8.81 -22.51
CA LEU A 1128 6.18 9.71 -23.16
C LEU A 1128 4.98 8.99 -23.82
N ALA A 1129 5.20 7.80 -24.38
CA ALA A 1129 4.14 6.99 -24.99
C ALA A 1129 3.15 6.34 -23.99
N ALA A 1130 3.53 6.23 -22.71
CA ALA A 1130 2.65 5.82 -21.61
C ALA A 1130 1.97 7.02 -20.91
N SER A 1131 2.44 8.25 -21.18
CA SER A 1131 1.81 9.47 -20.69
C SER A 1131 0.56 9.84 -21.51
N THR A 1132 -0.42 10.50 -20.90
CA THR A 1132 -1.62 10.94 -21.63
C THR A 1132 -1.51 12.40 -22.09
N GLY A 1133 -1.95 12.66 -23.32
CA GLY A 1133 -1.97 14.00 -23.92
C GLY A 1133 -3.39 14.37 -24.36
N SER A 1134 -3.92 15.49 -23.87
CA SER A 1134 -5.26 16.00 -24.23
C SER A 1134 -5.17 17.41 -24.82
N ALA A 1135 -5.41 17.54 -26.13
CA ALA A 1135 -5.25 18.81 -26.83
C ALA A 1135 -6.57 19.57 -27.00
N GLY A 1136 -6.57 20.84 -26.58
CA GLY A 1136 -7.62 21.79 -26.87
C GLY A 1136 -7.67 22.20 -28.35
N VAL A 1137 -8.65 23.06 -28.67
CA VAL A 1137 -8.85 23.56 -30.03
C VAL A 1137 -7.78 24.60 -30.37
N ALA A 1138 -7.12 24.45 -31.53
CA ALA A 1138 -6.18 25.44 -32.04
C ALA A 1138 -6.89 26.76 -32.40
N GLY A 1139 -6.15 27.86 -32.37
CA GLY A 1139 -6.69 29.19 -32.66
C GLY A 1139 -7.21 29.34 -34.10
N ALA A 1140 -8.17 30.24 -34.29
CA ALA A 1140 -8.52 30.69 -35.63
C ALA A 1140 -7.43 31.64 -36.18
N PRO A 1141 -7.07 31.57 -37.48
CA PRO A 1141 -6.18 32.54 -38.09
C PRO A 1141 -6.86 33.92 -38.19
N GLY A 1142 -6.06 34.98 -38.19
CA GLY A 1142 -6.53 36.30 -38.57
C GLY A 1142 -6.87 36.36 -40.05
N ALA A 1143 -7.98 37.00 -40.40
CA ALA A 1143 -8.31 37.36 -41.77
C ALA A 1143 -7.35 38.45 -42.29
N GLY A 1144 -7.16 38.53 -43.61
CA GLY A 1144 -6.48 39.69 -44.20
C GLY A 1144 -7.45 40.85 -44.49
N GLY A 1145 -6.97 42.07 -44.32
CA GLY A 1145 -7.72 43.30 -44.58
C GLY A 1145 -7.90 43.58 -46.07
N TRP A 1146 -8.86 44.43 -46.40
CA TRP A 1146 -9.15 44.85 -47.76
C TRP A 1146 -8.19 45.95 -48.25
N PRO A 1147 -7.82 46.00 -49.54
CA PRO A 1147 -7.99 44.99 -50.57
C PRO A 1147 -6.92 43.90 -50.49
N ASN A 1148 -7.34 42.64 -50.71
CA ASN A 1148 -6.49 41.48 -50.98
C ASN A 1148 -5.39 41.18 -49.94
N GLY A 1149 -5.58 41.55 -48.68
CA GLY A 1149 -4.75 41.08 -47.57
C GLY A 1149 -4.83 39.56 -47.45
N PRO A 1150 -3.71 38.85 -47.24
CA PRO A 1150 -3.72 37.41 -47.01
C PRO A 1150 -4.22 37.05 -45.60
N THR A 1151 -5.09 36.04 -45.53
CA THR A 1151 -5.47 35.33 -44.30
C THR A 1151 -4.35 34.39 -43.88
N ALA A 1152 -4.12 34.24 -42.57
CA ALA A 1152 -3.01 33.46 -42.03
C ALA A 1152 -3.21 31.93 -42.06
N PRO A 1153 -2.12 31.13 -41.98
CA PRO A 1153 -2.21 29.69 -41.79
C PRO A 1153 -2.89 29.32 -40.46
N ARG A 1154 -3.65 28.23 -40.48
CA ARG A 1154 -4.21 27.59 -39.28
C ARG A 1154 -3.09 26.91 -38.49
N ALA A 1155 -3.11 27.05 -37.17
CA ALA A 1155 -2.19 26.32 -36.29
C ALA A 1155 -2.70 24.90 -36.02
N PRO A 1156 -1.81 23.95 -35.66
CA PRO A 1156 -2.18 22.59 -35.31
C PRO A 1156 -2.83 22.48 -33.92
N SER A 1157 -3.67 21.45 -33.77
CA SER A 1157 -4.03 20.85 -32.49
C SER A 1157 -3.49 19.41 -32.48
N SER A 1158 -2.78 18.99 -31.43
CA SER A 1158 -2.30 17.60 -31.29
C SER A 1158 -1.99 17.22 -29.85
N SER A 1159 -2.36 16.00 -29.45
CA SER A 1159 -1.98 15.42 -28.15
C SER A 1159 -0.46 15.21 -28.02
N LEU A 1160 0.23 14.93 -29.12
CA LEU A 1160 1.68 14.77 -29.18
C LEU A 1160 2.21 15.33 -30.51
N LEU A 1161 3.32 16.06 -30.47
CA LEU A 1161 4.09 16.45 -31.64
C LEU A 1161 5.60 16.33 -31.36
N ILE A 1162 6.32 15.67 -32.26
CA ILE A 1162 7.77 15.50 -32.20
C ILE A 1162 8.38 16.19 -33.43
N LEU A 1163 9.39 17.05 -33.23
CA LEU A 1163 10.05 17.87 -34.25
C LEU A 1163 11.58 17.70 -34.18
N GLU A 1164 12.17 17.16 -35.24
CA GLU A 1164 13.63 16.99 -35.36
C GLU A 1164 14.31 18.10 -36.20
N THR A 1165 13.54 19.03 -36.77
CA THR A 1165 14.11 20.14 -37.54
C THR A 1165 14.91 21.09 -36.65
N SER A 1166 15.98 21.69 -37.19
CA SER A 1166 16.85 22.65 -36.48
C SER A 1166 16.05 23.73 -35.74
N ASP A 1167 15.05 24.27 -36.43
CA ASP A 1167 14.26 25.43 -36.03
C ASP A 1167 12.97 25.03 -35.29
N CYS A 1168 12.64 23.73 -35.23
CA CYS A 1168 11.36 23.20 -34.74
C CYS A 1168 10.14 24.01 -35.23
N ALA A 1169 10.07 24.17 -36.55
CA ALA A 1169 9.07 25.01 -37.22
C ALA A 1169 7.76 24.25 -37.54
N LEU A 1170 6.66 25.01 -37.56
CA LEU A 1170 5.27 24.58 -37.79
C LEU A 1170 4.58 25.53 -38.78
#